data_AF-A0A124SLB9-F1
#
_entry.id   AF-A0A124SLB9-F1
#
_cell.length_a   1.000
_cell.length_b   1.000
_cell.length_c   1.000
_cell.angle_alpha   90.00
_cell.angle_beta   90.00
_cell.angle_gamma   90.00
#
_symmetry.space_group_name_H-M   'P 1'
#
loop_
_entity.id
_entity.type
_entity.pdbx_description
1 polymer ?
#
loop_
_entity_poly.entity_id
_entity_poly.type
_entity_poly.pdbx_seq_one_letter_code
_entity_poly.pdbx_strand_id
1 'polypeptide(L)'
;MRKRLACFLSILIGIAIPLACQANPLPDTTVDGLHWRFEQLHDTGHDDDYEVAARRGEQVLIWDNGKNRQAYAGAVFLLVSAPYDQVQPLVERVLQRTSPVKASADSWQLQNLPDPWSHVLLSRRPDLRAAIADHATLPKLQQALQQGAITRQELDWRMDQARARVDRLFRGSGLPALQLTYAFWEARQDHSDGISGQYRSALFVRVQDTSAIFGHPATVVQFGRIDTRPNPDYSLWKALTLQDLDVFSGNRTQSSRTGISVVPADVFTALTDALSALPARLEIATSPAAWQLPSAPSMPPPAIKPVAPDPSAPVIKPSIIRWDKFVTDPSQRTLLYPHDILGLPDGSLLFSAQVADNRGWNQYVWRLRAANGALQADEIWHGKEGPRQMMINGDGSAVWFDGQPDAKSKPCLYRYDIASSKVDRHEVVWPSETDWRDHQMSDMSWILDDDLPANFWHDLRHGEKDANPVGSAFLTVQRPASPPPGNDDPWPFVTTLSSVRQSLMDEISNGSNALIWPVRWRPSGSYWTEDSQGLAELDARTGRTLRTIVLPRRFGAPDSVSAAGVAHWAPKPLGSPQGQWIATGFELLLDDDGSTPPPVQDPGPKRAHFVGMHVVDLKNGHVLSALLGAADTFKAAARSANGRFLAMGTTYKAGAWQHRVALWDVAQGRTPVQLDASSLPQNSEIQALAFSWDGSALWALGTRELMLWKLPAALRDRATQGAVPDQSRN
;
A
#
# COMPACT_ATOMS: atom_id res chain seq x y z
N MET A 1 26.90 81.65 -21.33
CA MET A 1 28.34 81.40 -21.58
C MET A 1 28.48 80.03 -22.24
N ARG A 2 29.05 79.99 -23.47
CA ARG A 2 29.50 78.82 -24.29
C ARG A 2 28.57 77.57 -24.27
N LYS A 3 27.53 77.39 -25.11
CA LYS A 3 27.36 77.38 -26.60
C LYS A 3 28.35 76.43 -27.30
N ARG A 4 27.96 75.23 -27.75
CA ARG A 4 27.10 74.85 -28.92
C ARG A 4 27.68 75.27 -30.28
N LEU A 5 28.16 74.29 -31.05
CA LEU A 5 28.34 74.20 -32.51
C LEU A 5 28.52 72.68 -32.77
N ALA A 6 28.05 71.97 -33.79
CA ALA A 6 27.27 72.12 -35.02
C ALA A 6 27.36 70.70 -35.66
N CYS A 7 26.48 70.11 -36.46
CA CYS A 7 25.26 70.47 -37.14
C CYS A 7 24.48 69.17 -37.44
N PHE A 8 23.17 69.36 -37.63
CA PHE A 8 22.15 68.43 -38.07
C PHE A 8 22.16 68.23 -39.60
N LEU A 9 21.49 67.16 -40.07
CA LEU A 9 21.10 66.79 -41.46
C LEU A 9 22.24 66.27 -42.37
N SER A 10 22.12 65.22 -43.20
CA SER A 10 21.06 64.26 -43.50
C SER A 10 21.58 63.31 -44.61
N ILE A 11 20.90 62.16 -44.79
CA ILE A 11 20.69 61.38 -46.03
C ILE A 11 21.54 60.11 -46.30
N LEU A 12 20.80 59.00 -46.21
CA LEU A 12 20.88 57.72 -46.92
C LEU A 12 22.23 56.98 -46.99
N ILE A 13 22.33 55.86 -46.27
CA ILE A 13 22.55 54.53 -46.86
C ILE A 13 21.85 53.53 -45.94
N GLY A 14 20.87 52.80 -46.49
CA GLY A 14 20.28 51.65 -45.83
C GLY A 14 21.31 50.55 -45.69
N ILE A 15 21.69 50.24 -44.45
CA ILE A 15 22.34 48.98 -44.14
C ILE A 15 21.28 48.14 -43.44
N ALA A 16 20.71 47.21 -44.20
CA ALA A 16 19.99 46.09 -43.64
C ALA A 16 20.97 45.37 -42.70
N ILE A 17 20.75 45.51 -41.40
CA ILE A 17 21.37 44.63 -40.42
C ILE A 17 20.75 43.26 -40.69
N PRO A 18 21.53 42.24 -41.09
CA PRO A 18 20.99 40.90 -41.06
C PRO A 18 20.75 40.61 -39.57
N LEU A 19 19.48 40.51 -39.18
CA LEU A 19 19.09 39.71 -38.02
C LEU A 19 19.51 38.28 -38.35
N ALA A 20 20.79 37.97 -38.14
CA ALA A 20 21.24 36.61 -38.01
C ALA A 20 20.58 36.10 -36.72
N CYS A 21 19.42 35.47 -36.86
CA CYS A 21 18.91 34.55 -35.85
C CYS A 21 20.01 33.51 -35.65
N GLN A 22 20.81 33.66 -34.60
CA GLN A 22 21.72 32.60 -34.19
C GLN A 22 20.84 31.41 -33.77
N ALA A 23 20.89 30.34 -34.56
CA ALA A 23 20.37 29.05 -34.16
C ALA A 23 21.05 28.68 -32.84
N ASN A 24 20.27 28.33 -31.82
CA ASN A 24 20.85 27.81 -30.58
C ASN A 24 21.60 26.51 -30.91
N PRO A 25 22.84 26.33 -30.43
CA PRO A 25 23.54 25.08 -30.61
C PRO A 25 22.73 23.93 -30.01
N LEU A 26 22.76 22.76 -30.67
CA LEU A 26 22.13 21.54 -30.17
C LEU A 26 22.65 21.23 -28.76
N PRO A 27 21.78 20.82 -27.82
CA PRO A 27 22.22 20.50 -26.47
C PRO A 27 23.09 19.23 -26.46
N ASP A 28 24.23 19.29 -25.78
CA ASP A 28 25.17 18.16 -25.61
C ASP A 28 24.63 17.04 -24.72
N THR A 29 23.48 17.26 -24.09
CA THR A 29 22.77 16.32 -23.21
C THR A 29 21.28 16.28 -23.54
N THR A 30 20.66 15.11 -23.37
CA THR A 30 19.21 14.98 -23.36
C THR A 30 18.60 15.65 -22.14
N VAL A 31 17.27 15.85 -22.16
CA VAL A 31 16.49 16.31 -21.00
C VAL A 31 16.65 15.35 -19.81
N ASP A 32 16.85 14.05 -20.09
CA ASP A 32 17.11 13.00 -19.10
C ASP A 32 18.54 13.04 -18.52
N GLY A 33 19.40 13.96 -18.98
CA GLY A 33 20.78 14.10 -18.52
C GLY A 33 21.78 13.12 -19.13
N LEU A 34 21.43 12.47 -20.24
CA LEU A 34 22.33 11.55 -20.96
C LEU A 34 23.11 12.31 -22.03
N HIS A 35 24.39 12.02 -22.17
CA HIS A 35 25.17 12.46 -23.33
C HIS A 35 24.82 11.62 -24.55
N TRP A 36 24.98 12.18 -25.73
CA TRP A 36 24.80 11.46 -26.99
C TRP A 36 26.03 11.60 -27.89
N ARG A 37 26.33 10.55 -28.63
CA ARG A 37 27.37 10.54 -29.66
C ARG A 37 27.02 9.55 -30.76
N PHE A 38 27.76 9.62 -31.85
CA PHE A 38 27.68 8.64 -32.92
C PHE A 38 28.76 7.58 -32.76
N GLU A 39 28.39 6.33 -33.03
CA GLU A 39 29.32 5.21 -33.13
C GLU A 39 29.24 4.59 -34.52
N GLN A 40 30.43 4.31 -35.07
CA GLN A 40 30.57 3.70 -36.38
C GLN A 40 30.46 2.18 -36.24
N LEU A 41 29.38 1.60 -36.76
CA LEU A 41 29.24 0.15 -36.82
C LEU A 41 30.01 -0.41 -38.02
N HIS A 42 30.66 -1.55 -37.80
CA HIS A 42 31.44 -2.26 -38.81
C HIS A 42 30.97 -3.72 -38.85
N ASP A 43 30.91 -4.31 -40.03
CA ASP A 43 30.58 -5.72 -40.21
C ASP A 43 31.68 -6.61 -39.58
N THR A 44 31.38 -7.21 -38.43
CA THR A 44 32.31 -8.12 -37.72
C THR A 44 32.08 -9.59 -38.08
N GLY A 45 31.12 -9.90 -38.97
CA GLY A 45 30.83 -11.26 -39.43
C GLY A 45 30.35 -12.24 -38.35
N HIS A 46 29.95 -11.76 -37.18
CA HIS A 46 29.36 -12.55 -36.08
C HIS A 46 27.93 -12.07 -35.80
N ASP A 47 27.14 -12.86 -35.07
CA ASP A 47 25.78 -12.60 -34.56
C ASP A 47 25.68 -11.29 -33.74
N ASP A 48 25.91 -10.15 -34.38
CA ASP A 48 25.71 -8.83 -33.80
C ASP A 48 24.26 -8.43 -34.08
N ASP A 49 23.53 -8.05 -33.04
CA ASP A 49 22.15 -7.60 -33.09
C ASP A 49 21.92 -6.43 -34.09
N TYR A 50 22.97 -5.75 -34.54
CA TYR A 50 22.94 -4.59 -35.45
C TYR A 50 23.47 -4.84 -36.88
N GLU A 51 23.47 -6.10 -37.35
CA GLU A 51 24.02 -6.53 -38.64
C GLU A 51 23.63 -5.66 -39.87
N VAL A 52 22.38 -5.16 -39.94
CA VAL A 52 21.92 -4.33 -41.07
C VAL A 52 22.67 -3.00 -41.12
N ALA A 53 22.78 -2.30 -39.99
CA ALA A 53 23.51 -1.04 -39.87
C ALA A 53 25.03 -1.25 -40.07
N ALA A 54 25.57 -2.35 -39.55
CA ALA A 54 26.97 -2.72 -39.68
C ALA A 54 27.37 -3.02 -41.14
N ARG A 55 26.55 -3.77 -41.89
CA ARG A 55 26.76 -4.06 -43.32
C ARG A 55 26.75 -2.80 -44.19
N ARG A 56 25.98 -1.78 -43.79
CA ARG A 56 25.93 -0.49 -44.48
C ARG A 56 27.04 0.47 -44.08
N GLY A 57 27.86 0.12 -43.08
CA GLY A 57 28.89 1.00 -42.53
C GLY A 57 28.29 2.31 -42.02
N GLU A 58 27.12 2.23 -41.38
CA GLU A 58 26.41 3.41 -40.89
C GLU A 58 26.85 3.80 -39.48
N GLN A 59 26.74 5.09 -39.19
CA GLN A 59 26.85 5.61 -37.84
C GLN A 59 25.48 5.58 -37.17
N VAL A 60 25.44 5.12 -35.91
CA VAL A 60 24.22 5.06 -35.10
C VAL A 60 24.36 5.88 -33.84
N LEU A 61 23.23 6.40 -33.35
CA LEU A 61 23.19 7.18 -32.12
C LEU A 61 23.28 6.28 -30.88
N ILE A 62 24.07 6.71 -29.91
CA ILE A 62 24.24 6.05 -28.62
C ILE A 62 23.97 7.03 -27.48
N TRP A 63 23.26 6.54 -26.46
CA TRP A 63 23.09 7.20 -25.18
C TRP A 63 24.21 6.79 -24.21
N ASP A 64 24.85 7.77 -23.57
CA ASP A 64 25.90 7.58 -22.58
C ASP A 64 25.53 8.23 -21.24
N ASN A 65 25.63 7.45 -20.16
CA ASN A 65 25.36 7.88 -18.79
C ASN A 65 26.62 8.22 -17.97
N GLY A 66 27.81 8.20 -18.59
CA GLY A 66 29.09 8.50 -17.97
C GLY A 66 29.60 7.46 -16.96
N LYS A 67 28.88 6.35 -16.76
CA LYS A 67 29.18 5.30 -15.75
C LYS A 67 29.39 3.91 -16.37
N ASN A 68 29.80 3.84 -17.65
CA ASN A 68 30.10 2.64 -18.44
C ASN A 68 28.91 1.85 -19.03
N ARG A 69 27.66 2.36 -18.99
CA ARG A 69 26.55 1.71 -19.70
C ARG A 69 26.20 2.49 -20.96
N GLN A 70 26.64 1.96 -22.10
CA GLN A 70 26.31 2.45 -23.42
C GLN A 70 25.05 1.74 -23.92
N ALA A 71 24.10 2.47 -24.47
CA ALA A 71 22.89 1.90 -25.04
C ALA A 71 22.61 2.53 -26.41
N TYR A 72 22.46 1.68 -27.43
CA TYR A 72 22.03 2.10 -28.76
C TYR A 72 20.62 2.69 -28.71
N ALA A 73 20.42 3.84 -29.36
CA ALA A 73 19.14 4.51 -29.39
C ALA A 73 18.18 3.78 -30.35
N GLY A 74 17.05 3.28 -29.82
CA GLY A 74 16.00 2.70 -30.65
C GLY A 74 15.06 3.73 -31.29
N ALA A 75 14.92 4.89 -30.67
CA ALA A 75 14.19 6.05 -31.19
C ALA A 75 14.70 7.32 -30.50
N VAL A 76 14.46 8.47 -31.14
CA VAL A 76 14.69 9.80 -30.55
C VAL A 76 13.39 10.58 -30.55
N PHE A 77 13.19 11.38 -29.50
CA PHE A 77 12.11 12.36 -29.43
C PHE A 77 12.70 13.77 -29.41
N LEU A 78 12.37 14.56 -30.42
CA LEU A 78 12.73 15.97 -30.52
C LEU A 78 11.52 16.83 -30.20
N LEU A 79 11.58 17.64 -29.15
CA LEU A 79 10.53 18.61 -28.83
C LEU A 79 10.94 19.98 -29.37
N VAL A 80 10.09 20.55 -30.23
CA VAL A 80 10.29 21.87 -30.82
C VAL A 80 9.20 22.81 -30.31
N SER A 81 9.61 23.94 -29.73
CA SER A 81 8.68 24.98 -29.25
C SER A 81 8.13 25.82 -30.42
N ALA A 82 7.51 25.16 -31.40
CA ALA A 82 6.92 25.75 -32.59
C ALA A 82 5.61 25.03 -32.98
N PRO A 83 4.68 25.70 -33.70
CA PRO A 83 3.45 25.09 -34.18
C PRO A 83 3.68 23.95 -35.17
N TYR A 84 2.76 22.98 -35.17
CA TYR A 84 2.80 21.81 -36.05
C TYR A 84 2.90 22.18 -37.53
N ASP A 85 2.15 23.19 -37.96
CA ASP A 85 2.10 23.66 -39.36
C ASP A 85 3.44 24.23 -39.86
N GLN A 86 4.36 24.59 -38.95
CA GLN A 86 5.71 25.04 -39.31
C GLN A 86 6.71 23.90 -39.33
N VAL A 87 6.52 22.90 -38.46
CA VAL A 87 7.46 21.80 -38.23
C VAL A 87 7.21 20.65 -39.21
N GLN A 88 5.96 20.22 -39.42
CA GLN A 88 5.65 19.07 -40.28
C GLN A 88 6.14 19.24 -41.72
N PRO A 89 5.90 20.38 -42.42
CA PRO A 89 6.36 20.53 -43.80
C PRO A 89 7.89 20.54 -43.93
N LEU A 90 8.60 20.95 -42.88
CA LEU A 90 10.05 20.95 -42.84
C LEU A 90 10.60 19.52 -42.74
N VAL A 91 10.03 18.72 -41.84
CA VAL A 91 10.38 17.30 -41.66
C VAL A 91 10.08 16.52 -42.94
N GLU A 92 8.92 16.73 -43.55
CA GLU A 92 8.56 16.08 -44.81
C GLU A 92 9.54 16.42 -45.94
N ARG A 93 9.94 17.70 -46.06
CA ARG A 93 10.93 18.15 -47.06
C ARG A 93 12.30 17.50 -46.86
N VAL A 94 12.72 17.26 -45.62
CA VAL A 94 13.98 16.55 -45.32
C VAL A 94 13.89 15.10 -45.79
N LEU A 95 12.78 14.41 -45.51
CA LEU A 95 12.61 13.00 -45.86
C LEU A 95 12.46 12.76 -47.37
N GLN A 96 11.76 13.65 -48.07
CA GLN A 96 11.57 13.58 -49.53
C GLN A 96 12.89 13.74 -50.31
N ARG A 97 13.90 14.42 -49.75
CA ARG A 97 15.22 14.53 -50.37
C ARG A 97 15.98 13.21 -50.38
N THR A 98 15.67 12.31 -49.44
CA THR A 98 16.37 11.04 -49.27
C THR A 98 15.72 9.92 -50.07
N SER A 99 14.39 9.77 -50.00
CA SER A 99 13.64 8.73 -50.73
C SER A 99 12.12 9.00 -50.75
N PRO A 100 11.35 8.38 -51.68
CA PRO A 100 9.90 8.46 -51.67
C PRO A 100 9.32 7.94 -50.35
N VAL A 101 8.45 8.73 -49.72
CA VAL A 101 7.84 8.42 -48.41
C VAL A 101 6.39 7.99 -48.62
N LYS A 102 5.96 6.96 -47.89
CA LYS A 102 4.52 6.72 -47.65
C LYS A 102 4.12 7.48 -46.40
N ALA A 103 3.37 8.56 -46.56
CA ALA A 103 2.94 9.40 -45.45
C ALA A 103 1.42 9.34 -45.26
N SER A 104 0.98 9.42 -44.01
CA SER A 104 -0.43 9.62 -43.64
C SER A 104 -0.54 10.83 -42.70
N ALA A 105 -1.61 11.59 -42.86
CA ALA A 105 -1.97 12.67 -41.95
C ALA A 105 -3.32 12.33 -41.33
N ASP A 106 -3.36 12.26 -40.01
CA ASP A 106 -4.54 11.90 -39.23
C ASP A 106 -4.79 12.95 -38.15
N SER A 107 -6.02 12.96 -37.65
CA SER A 107 -6.39 13.76 -36.49
C SER A 107 -6.91 12.83 -35.40
N TRP A 108 -6.20 12.77 -34.28
CA TRP A 108 -6.54 11.87 -33.18
C TRP A 108 -7.09 12.67 -32.00
N GLN A 109 -8.03 12.07 -31.27
CA GLN A 109 -8.56 12.67 -30.05
C GLN A 109 -7.56 12.51 -28.91
N LEU A 110 -7.51 13.50 -28.02
CA LEU A 110 -6.63 13.50 -26.85
C LEU A 110 -6.90 12.29 -25.93
N GLN A 111 -8.15 11.81 -25.86
CA GLN A 111 -8.49 10.58 -25.13
C GLN A 111 -7.78 9.30 -25.64
N ASN A 112 -7.25 9.31 -26.87
CA ASN A 112 -6.55 8.19 -27.50
C ASN A 112 -5.02 8.36 -27.49
N LEU A 113 -4.52 9.33 -26.73
CA LEU A 113 -3.09 9.58 -26.58
C LEU A 113 -2.39 8.32 -26.00
N PRO A 114 -1.25 7.88 -26.57
CA PRO A 114 -0.52 6.73 -26.05
C PRO A 114 -0.07 6.93 -24.59
N ASP A 115 0.02 5.83 -23.82
CA ASP A 115 0.30 5.86 -22.38
C ASP A 115 1.47 6.79 -21.99
N PRO A 116 2.66 6.75 -22.62
CA PRO A 116 3.77 7.64 -22.24
C PRO A 116 3.43 9.13 -22.34
N TRP A 117 2.66 9.53 -23.35
CA TRP A 117 2.24 10.91 -23.54
C TRP A 117 1.08 11.31 -22.63
N SER A 118 0.25 10.33 -22.23
CA SER A 118 -0.81 10.55 -21.24
C SER A 118 -0.25 10.98 -19.88
N HIS A 119 0.87 10.38 -19.46
CA HIS A 119 1.59 10.76 -18.24
C HIS A 119 2.13 12.19 -18.30
N VAL A 120 2.73 12.59 -19.44
CA VAL A 120 3.24 13.95 -19.62
C VAL A 120 2.10 14.97 -19.60
N LEU A 121 1.01 14.72 -20.34
CA LEU A 121 -0.19 15.57 -20.35
C LEU A 121 -0.71 15.80 -18.93
N LEU A 122 -0.96 14.72 -18.19
CA LEU A 122 -1.57 14.81 -16.87
C LEU A 122 -0.60 15.42 -15.85
N SER A 123 0.71 15.23 -16.00
CA SER A 123 1.69 15.92 -15.14
C SER A 123 1.69 17.45 -15.31
N ARG A 124 1.27 17.95 -16.48
CA ARG A 124 1.31 19.39 -16.83
C ARG A 124 -0.05 20.07 -16.82
N ARG A 125 -1.15 19.30 -16.85
CA ARG A 125 -2.54 19.77 -16.90
C ARG A 125 -3.32 19.37 -15.65
N PRO A 126 -3.09 20.06 -14.51
CA PRO A 126 -3.81 19.76 -13.26
C PRO A 126 -5.33 19.98 -13.40
N ASP A 127 -5.76 20.83 -14.33
CA ASP A 127 -7.17 21.05 -14.68
C ASP A 127 -7.83 19.81 -15.30
N LEU A 128 -7.13 19.11 -16.20
CA LEU A 128 -7.63 17.87 -16.79
C LEU A 128 -7.68 16.75 -15.75
N ARG A 129 -6.66 16.65 -14.89
CA ARG A 129 -6.65 15.71 -13.76
C ARG A 129 -7.81 15.95 -12.80
N ALA A 130 -8.07 17.21 -12.47
CA ALA A 130 -9.20 17.60 -11.65
C ALA A 130 -10.51 17.19 -12.31
N ALA A 131 -10.72 17.49 -13.59
CA ALA A 131 -11.94 17.11 -14.31
C ALA A 131 -12.15 15.59 -14.36
N ILE A 132 -11.08 14.80 -14.56
CA ILE A 132 -11.14 13.34 -14.58
C ILE A 132 -11.50 12.79 -13.19
N ALA A 133 -10.81 13.24 -12.14
CA ALA A 133 -11.09 12.80 -10.77
C ALA A 133 -12.50 13.25 -10.31
N ASP A 134 -12.91 14.47 -10.65
CA ASP A 134 -14.23 15.00 -10.31
C ASP A 134 -15.33 14.23 -11.03
N HIS A 135 -15.14 13.81 -12.29
CA HIS A 135 -16.12 13.00 -12.99
C HIS A 135 -16.21 11.56 -12.44
N ALA A 136 -15.06 10.95 -12.13
CA ALA A 136 -15.00 9.55 -11.72
C ALA A 136 -15.31 9.31 -10.24
N THR A 137 -14.83 10.17 -9.35
CA THR A 137 -14.79 9.91 -7.90
C THR A 137 -15.76 10.76 -7.10
N LEU A 138 -15.97 12.02 -7.49
CA LEU A 138 -16.76 12.97 -6.71
C LEU A 138 -18.23 12.54 -6.49
N PRO A 139 -18.97 11.99 -7.47
CA PRO A 139 -20.37 11.62 -7.27
C PRO A 139 -20.55 10.60 -6.13
N LYS A 140 -19.69 9.59 -6.10
CA LYS A 140 -19.71 8.55 -5.05
C LYS A 140 -19.38 9.12 -3.68
N LEU A 141 -18.35 9.96 -3.58
CA LEU A 141 -17.97 10.59 -2.31
C LEU A 141 -19.02 11.59 -1.81
N GLN A 142 -19.71 12.31 -2.70
CA GLN A 142 -20.82 13.18 -2.33
C GLN A 142 -22.00 12.39 -1.75
N GLN A 143 -22.33 11.25 -2.34
CA GLN A 143 -23.35 10.34 -1.81
C GLN A 143 -22.94 9.77 -0.44
N ALA A 144 -21.67 9.37 -0.29
CA ALA A 144 -21.15 8.92 0.99
C ALA A 144 -21.21 10.02 2.07
N LEU A 145 -20.93 11.28 1.72
CA LEU A 145 -21.06 12.41 2.64
C LEU A 145 -22.53 12.64 3.05
N GLN A 146 -23.47 12.55 2.11
CA GLN A 146 -24.90 12.70 2.37
C GLN A 146 -25.43 11.60 3.31
N GLN A 147 -24.99 10.36 3.11
CA GLN A 147 -25.32 9.21 3.96
C GLN A 147 -24.54 9.22 5.29
N GLY A 148 -23.63 10.18 5.50
CA GLY A 148 -22.84 10.32 6.72
C GLY A 148 -21.70 9.30 6.87
N ALA A 149 -21.31 8.61 5.80
CA ALA A 149 -20.23 7.61 5.82
C ALA A 149 -18.82 8.22 5.84
N ILE A 150 -18.68 9.49 5.46
CA ILE A 150 -17.43 10.26 5.51
C ILE A 150 -17.70 11.68 6.00
N THR A 151 -16.66 12.36 6.48
CA THR A 151 -16.72 13.78 6.82
C THR A 151 -16.41 14.67 5.60
N ARG A 152 -16.69 15.97 5.70
CA ARG A 152 -16.31 16.92 4.64
C ARG A 152 -14.80 17.00 4.45
N GLN A 153 -14.06 17.00 5.56
CA GLN A 153 -12.59 16.99 5.56
C GLN A 153 -12.04 15.75 4.85
N GLU A 154 -12.64 14.59 5.09
CA GLU A 154 -12.26 13.34 4.42
C GLU A 154 -12.57 13.38 2.92
N LEU A 155 -13.71 13.94 2.51
CA LEU A 155 -14.02 14.13 1.09
C LEU A 155 -12.95 14.98 0.40
N ASP A 156 -12.62 16.14 0.98
CA ASP A 156 -11.63 17.05 0.41
C ASP A 156 -10.25 16.38 0.33
N TRP A 157 -9.85 15.62 1.35
CA TRP A 157 -8.61 14.84 1.36
C TRP A 157 -8.60 13.73 0.30
N ARG A 158 -9.65 12.91 0.23
CA ARG A 158 -9.76 11.82 -0.78
C ARG A 158 -9.76 12.37 -2.20
N MET A 159 -10.42 13.52 -2.43
CA MET A 159 -10.41 14.18 -3.74
C MET A 159 -9.03 14.71 -4.12
N ASP A 160 -8.28 15.26 -3.16
CA ASP A 160 -6.91 15.69 -3.41
C ASP A 160 -5.98 14.51 -3.78
N GLN A 161 -6.10 13.37 -3.08
CA GLN A 161 -5.39 12.14 -3.45
C GLN A 161 -5.84 11.61 -4.82
N ALA A 162 -7.14 11.57 -5.09
CA ALA A 162 -7.67 11.09 -6.37
C ALA A 162 -7.12 11.92 -7.54
N ARG A 163 -7.10 13.25 -7.39
CA ARG A 163 -6.50 14.16 -8.36
C ARG A 163 -5.00 13.89 -8.51
N ALA A 164 -4.27 13.64 -7.42
CA ALA A 164 -2.84 13.28 -7.44
C ALA A 164 -2.52 12.00 -8.23
N ARG A 165 -3.41 11.01 -8.13
CA ARG A 165 -3.27 9.67 -8.73
C ARG A 165 -3.66 9.57 -10.19
N VAL A 166 -4.40 10.55 -10.73
CA VAL A 166 -4.71 10.57 -12.17
C VAL A 166 -3.43 10.88 -12.94
N ASP A 167 -2.79 9.83 -13.42
CA ASP A 167 -1.54 9.89 -14.17
C ASP A 167 -1.67 9.31 -15.59
N ARG A 168 -2.75 8.59 -15.90
CA ARG A 168 -3.05 8.08 -17.24
C ARG A 168 -4.48 8.37 -17.67
N LEU A 169 -4.69 8.47 -18.98
CA LEU A 169 -6.02 8.62 -19.57
C LEU A 169 -6.71 7.26 -19.67
N PHE A 170 -7.99 7.21 -19.31
CA PHE A 170 -8.85 6.05 -19.56
C PHE A 170 -9.70 6.30 -20.80
N ARG A 171 -9.71 5.33 -21.72
CA ARG A 171 -10.58 5.39 -22.91
C ARG A 171 -12.04 5.41 -22.47
N GLY A 172 -12.85 6.25 -23.11
CA GLY A 172 -14.30 6.31 -22.86
C GLY A 172 -14.73 7.18 -21.68
N SER A 173 -13.86 8.05 -21.15
CA SER A 173 -14.20 8.97 -20.05
C SER A 173 -15.29 10.01 -20.41
N GLY A 174 -15.63 10.18 -21.69
CA GLY A 174 -16.73 11.04 -22.15
C GLY A 174 -16.56 12.53 -21.85
N LEU A 175 -15.41 12.95 -21.31
CA LEU A 175 -15.16 14.32 -20.90
C LEU A 175 -14.98 15.24 -22.11
N PRO A 176 -15.71 16.36 -22.20
CA PRO A 176 -15.56 17.32 -23.31
C PRO A 176 -14.12 17.82 -23.48
N ALA A 177 -13.40 18.02 -22.37
CA ALA A 177 -12.01 18.47 -22.37
C ALA A 177 -11.00 17.44 -22.94
N LEU A 178 -11.42 16.18 -23.13
CA LEU A 178 -10.60 15.12 -23.75
C LEU A 178 -11.02 14.78 -25.18
N GLN A 179 -12.11 15.40 -25.68
CA GLN A 179 -12.55 15.26 -27.07
C GLN A 179 -11.77 16.16 -28.05
N LEU A 180 -10.90 17.06 -27.54
CA LEU A 180 -10.04 17.87 -28.40
C LEU A 180 -9.17 16.96 -29.29
N THR A 181 -9.02 17.35 -30.55
CA THR A 181 -8.17 16.64 -31.49
C THR A 181 -6.82 17.30 -31.63
N TYR A 182 -5.80 16.50 -31.97
CA TYR A 182 -4.47 16.98 -32.31
C TYR A 182 -4.07 16.42 -33.68
N ALA A 183 -3.19 17.14 -34.37
CA ALA A 183 -2.65 16.71 -35.65
C ALA A 183 -1.54 15.68 -35.45
N PHE A 184 -1.59 14.60 -36.22
CA PHE A 184 -0.60 13.56 -36.24
C PHE A 184 -0.22 13.24 -37.69
N TRP A 185 1.07 13.11 -37.94
CA TRP A 185 1.58 12.71 -39.25
C TRP A 185 2.62 11.63 -39.08
N GLU A 186 2.49 10.55 -39.84
CA GLU A 186 3.44 9.45 -39.85
C GLU A 186 3.95 9.25 -41.27
N ALA A 187 5.25 9.06 -41.36
CA ALA A 187 5.98 8.75 -42.58
C ALA A 187 6.76 7.46 -42.39
N ARG A 188 6.70 6.59 -43.39
CA ARG A 188 7.45 5.35 -43.43
C ARG A 188 8.23 5.21 -44.74
N GLN A 189 9.50 4.85 -44.62
CA GLN A 189 10.37 4.48 -45.73
C GLN A 189 10.87 3.05 -45.50
N ASP A 190 10.41 2.12 -46.34
CA ASP A 190 10.85 0.73 -46.32
C ASP A 190 11.98 0.53 -47.33
N HIS A 191 13.06 -0.12 -46.90
CA HIS A 191 14.16 -0.55 -47.75
C HIS A 191 14.40 -2.05 -47.56
N SER A 192 14.81 -2.74 -48.62
CA SER A 192 15.13 -4.17 -48.60
C SER A 192 16.50 -4.41 -49.19
N ASP A 193 17.38 -5.06 -48.43
CA ASP A 193 18.73 -5.41 -48.85
C ASP A 193 18.87 -6.91 -49.13
N GLY A 194 19.76 -7.24 -50.08
CA GLY A 194 20.09 -8.60 -50.51
C GLY A 194 19.27 -9.10 -51.71
N ILE A 195 19.81 -10.10 -52.42
CA ILE A 195 19.27 -10.64 -53.68
C ILE A 195 17.83 -11.20 -53.52
N SER A 196 17.44 -11.55 -52.30
CA SER A 196 16.12 -12.10 -51.94
C SER A 196 15.32 -11.21 -50.97
N GLY A 197 15.77 -9.98 -50.67
CA GLY A 197 15.12 -9.08 -49.70
C GLY A 197 15.08 -9.62 -48.26
N GLN A 198 16.11 -10.41 -47.91
CA GLN A 198 16.23 -11.09 -46.61
C GLN A 198 16.40 -10.11 -45.46
N TYR A 199 17.06 -8.97 -45.67
CA TYR A 199 17.23 -7.89 -44.71
C TYR A 199 16.30 -6.75 -45.08
N ARG A 200 15.60 -6.18 -44.09
CA ARG A 200 14.65 -5.09 -44.29
C ARG A 200 14.90 -4.01 -43.27
N SER A 201 14.87 -2.76 -43.67
CA SER A 201 14.89 -1.64 -42.75
C SER A 201 13.68 -0.75 -42.99
N ALA A 202 12.97 -0.39 -41.94
CA ALA A 202 11.84 0.53 -42.01
C ALA A 202 12.15 1.77 -41.17
N LEU A 203 12.48 2.88 -41.83
CA LEU A 203 12.58 4.18 -41.17
C LEU A 203 11.16 4.69 -40.93
N PHE A 204 10.87 5.05 -39.69
CA PHE A 204 9.62 5.71 -39.32
C PHE A 204 9.92 7.10 -38.77
N VAL A 205 9.13 8.08 -39.18
CA VAL A 205 9.13 9.43 -38.62
C VAL A 205 7.69 9.81 -38.31
N ARG A 206 7.47 10.30 -37.10
CA ARG A 206 6.16 10.73 -36.60
C ARG A 206 6.28 12.16 -36.14
N VAL A 207 5.37 13.01 -36.61
CA VAL A 207 5.25 14.40 -36.18
C VAL A 207 3.91 14.53 -35.48
N GLN A 208 3.93 15.01 -34.24
CA GLN A 208 2.74 15.11 -33.41
C GLN A 208 2.63 16.51 -32.84
N ASP A 209 1.44 17.12 -32.97
CA ASP A 209 1.10 18.31 -32.23
C ASP A 209 0.93 17.98 -30.74
N THR A 210 1.76 18.62 -29.92
CA THR A 210 1.76 18.46 -28.45
C THR A 210 1.39 19.77 -27.76
N SER A 211 0.84 20.74 -28.48
CA SER A 211 0.51 22.05 -27.92
C SER A 211 -0.50 21.96 -26.77
N ALA A 212 -1.45 21.03 -26.85
CA ALA A 212 -2.41 20.76 -25.77
C ALA A 212 -1.75 20.18 -24.50
N ILE A 213 -0.62 19.48 -24.64
CA ILE A 213 0.17 18.88 -23.55
C ILE A 213 0.95 19.96 -22.81
N PHE A 214 1.65 20.81 -23.56
CA PHE A 214 2.56 21.82 -22.99
C PHE A 214 1.89 23.17 -22.70
N GLY A 215 0.69 23.42 -23.22
CA GLY A 215 -0.04 24.68 -23.02
C GLY A 215 0.49 25.85 -23.85
N HIS A 216 1.43 25.59 -24.75
CA HIS A 216 2.00 26.53 -25.71
C HIS A 216 2.28 25.79 -27.03
N PRO A 217 2.48 26.49 -28.16
CA PRO A 217 2.85 25.84 -29.41
C PRO A 217 4.07 24.93 -29.24
N ALA A 218 3.87 23.63 -29.48
CA ALA A 218 4.88 22.61 -29.27
C ALA A 218 4.63 21.40 -30.18
N THR A 219 5.64 20.98 -30.91
CA THR A 219 5.57 19.84 -31.83
C THR A 219 6.67 18.85 -31.51
N VAL A 220 6.32 17.56 -31.46
CA VAL A 220 7.28 16.49 -31.27
C VAL A 220 7.54 15.79 -32.59
N VAL A 221 8.82 15.54 -32.86
CA VAL A 221 9.28 14.68 -33.95
C VAL A 221 9.92 13.44 -33.34
N GLN A 222 9.26 12.29 -33.50
CA GLN A 222 9.78 10.99 -33.12
C GLN A 222 10.29 10.27 -34.37
N PHE A 223 11.49 9.71 -34.31
CA PHE A 223 11.98 8.88 -35.41
C PHE A 223 12.93 7.77 -34.94
N GLY A 224 13.03 6.75 -35.77
CA GLY A 224 13.90 5.61 -35.60
C GLY A 224 13.77 4.68 -36.81
N ARG A 225 14.61 3.66 -36.86
CA ARG A 225 14.61 2.66 -37.92
C ARG A 225 14.55 1.27 -37.32
N ILE A 226 13.62 0.47 -37.81
CA ILE A 226 13.50 -0.94 -37.41
C ILE A 226 14.18 -1.78 -38.48
N ASP A 227 15.29 -2.41 -38.10
CA ASP A 227 16.08 -3.30 -38.94
C ASP A 227 15.69 -4.74 -38.63
N THR A 228 15.19 -5.46 -39.64
CA THR A 228 14.67 -6.81 -39.52
C THR A 228 15.53 -7.78 -40.33
N ARG A 229 16.06 -8.81 -39.67
CA ARG A 229 16.87 -9.88 -40.28
C ARG A 229 16.21 -11.26 -40.12
N PRO A 230 16.63 -12.29 -40.87
CA PRO A 230 16.27 -13.67 -40.58
C PRO A 230 16.73 -14.03 -39.15
N ASN A 231 15.88 -14.69 -38.39
CA ASN A 231 16.25 -15.13 -37.04
C ASN A 231 17.22 -16.32 -37.14
N PRO A 232 18.49 -16.22 -36.69
CA PRO A 232 19.44 -17.33 -36.77
C PRO A 232 19.03 -18.52 -35.90
N ASP A 233 18.31 -18.25 -34.81
CA ASP A 233 17.82 -19.28 -33.88
C ASP A 233 16.54 -19.99 -34.36
N TYR A 234 15.92 -19.49 -35.44
CA TYR A 234 14.67 -20.03 -35.94
C TYR A 234 14.87 -21.33 -36.72
N SER A 235 14.17 -22.38 -36.27
CA SER A 235 14.15 -23.68 -36.95
C SER A 235 12.76 -24.00 -37.51
N LEU A 236 12.67 -24.19 -38.82
CA LEU A 236 11.45 -24.66 -39.50
C LEU A 236 10.97 -26.02 -38.94
N TRP A 237 11.89 -26.88 -38.49
CA TRP A 237 11.55 -28.15 -37.87
C TRP A 237 10.90 -28.00 -36.50
N LYS A 238 11.37 -27.07 -35.66
CA LYS A 238 10.75 -26.79 -34.35
C LYS A 238 9.38 -26.12 -34.49
N ALA A 239 9.25 -25.21 -35.47
CA ALA A 239 7.98 -24.55 -35.80
C ALA A 239 6.92 -25.52 -36.36
N LEU A 240 7.31 -26.55 -37.13
CA LEU A 240 6.40 -27.57 -37.68
C LEU A 240 6.04 -28.66 -36.66
N THR A 241 6.85 -28.86 -35.61
CA THR A 241 6.61 -29.87 -34.56
C THR A 241 5.89 -29.31 -33.31
N LEU A 242 5.42 -28.06 -33.36
CA LEU A 242 4.75 -27.34 -32.27
C LEU A 242 5.59 -27.24 -30.98
N GLN A 243 6.91 -27.42 -31.06
CA GLN A 243 7.82 -27.32 -29.91
C GLN A 243 8.05 -25.86 -29.47
N ASP A 244 7.81 -24.91 -30.38
CA ASP A 244 7.92 -23.47 -30.15
C ASP A 244 6.56 -22.83 -29.85
N LEU A 245 5.60 -23.56 -29.28
CA LEU A 245 4.31 -23.01 -28.87
C LEU A 245 4.30 -22.79 -27.36
N ASP A 246 4.03 -21.55 -26.97
CA ASP A 246 3.68 -21.25 -25.59
C ASP A 246 2.25 -21.76 -25.36
N VAL A 247 2.15 -22.84 -24.59
CA VAL A 247 0.92 -23.60 -24.32
C VAL A 247 -0.15 -22.72 -23.65
N PHE A 248 0.24 -21.61 -23.00
CA PHE A 248 -0.69 -20.73 -22.29
C PHE A 248 -1.15 -19.53 -23.12
N SER A 249 -0.33 -19.03 -24.04
CA SER A 249 -0.68 -17.87 -24.87
C SER A 249 -1.11 -18.23 -26.29
N GLY A 250 -0.88 -19.47 -26.73
CA GLY A 250 -1.13 -19.91 -28.12
C GLY A 250 -0.20 -19.24 -29.14
N ASN A 251 0.75 -18.42 -28.69
CA ASN A 251 1.69 -17.73 -29.54
C ASN A 251 2.95 -18.56 -29.76
N ARG A 252 3.63 -18.33 -30.88
CA ARG A 252 4.94 -18.94 -31.14
C ARG A 252 6.00 -18.26 -30.29
N THR A 253 6.85 -19.05 -29.64
CA THR A 253 7.98 -18.59 -28.81
C THR A 253 9.12 -18.00 -29.64
N GLN A 254 9.19 -18.32 -30.94
CA GLN A 254 10.20 -17.80 -31.86
C GLN A 254 9.59 -17.34 -33.19
N SER A 255 9.94 -16.13 -33.62
CA SER A 255 9.62 -15.56 -34.93
C SER A 255 10.67 -15.98 -35.96
N SER A 256 10.28 -16.13 -37.23
CA SER A 256 11.21 -16.40 -38.35
C SER A 256 12.14 -15.23 -38.66
N ARG A 257 11.91 -14.07 -38.04
CA ARG A 257 12.67 -12.85 -38.20
C ARG A 257 12.87 -12.17 -36.85
N THR A 258 14.06 -11.64 -36.62
CA THR A 258 14.39 -10.77 -35.48
C THR A 258 14.49 -9.33 -35.94
N GLY A 259 14.07 -8.40 -35.09
CA GLY A 259 14.06 -6.97 -35.37
C GLY A 259 14.77 -6.19 -34.27
N ILE A 260 15.60 -5.23 -34.66
CA ILE A 260 16.26 -4.28 -33.77
C ILE A 260 15.91 -2.85 -34.17
N SER A 261 15.88 -1.94 -33.21
CA SER A 261 15.66 -0.52 -33.46
C SER A 261 16.97 0.25 -33.33
N VAL A 262 17.24 1.12 -34.30
CA VAL A 262 18.40 2.01 -34.35
C VAL A 262 18.01 3.41 -34.77
N VAL A 263 18.84 4.39 -34.50
CA VAL A 263 18.69 5.77 -34.99
C VAL A 263 19.89 6.10 -35.87
N PRO A 264 19.70 6.18 -37.20
CA PRO A 264 20.78 6.55 -38.13
C PRO A 264 21.26 7.99 -37.91
N ALA A 265 22.58 8.19 -37.88
CA ALA A 265 23.21 9.48 -37.60
C ALA A 265 22.93 10.54 -38.69
N ASP A 266 22.83 10.11 -39.96
CA ASP A 266 22.50 10.95 -41.10
C ASP A 266 21.07 11.52 -40.98
N VAL A 267 20.10 10.67 -40.63
CA VAL A 267 18.71 11.08 -40.39
C VAL A 267 18.62 12.00 -39.18
N PHE A 268 19.32 11.66 -38.08
CA PHE A 268 19.37 12.50 -36.88
C PHE A 268 19.90 13.89 -37.21
N THR A 269 21.06 13.98 -37.84
CA THR A 269 21.72 15.25 -38.19
C THR A 269 20.88 16.07 -39.16
N ALA A 270 20.33 15.44 -40.20
CA ALA A 270 19.50 16.14 -41.18
C ALA A 270 18.22 16.74 -40.56
N LEU A 271 17.58 16.02 -39.64
CA LEU A 271 16.39 16.50 -38.94
C LEU A 271 16.73 17.58 -37.91
N THR A 272 17.78 17.39 -37.10
CA THR A 272 18.16 18.38 -36.09
C THR A 272 18.67 19.67 -36.72
N ASP A 273 19.46 19.60 -37.79
CA ASP A 273 19.93 20.79 -38.54
C ASP A 273 18.74 21.57 -39.09
N ALA A 274 17.77 20.89 -39.73
CA ALA A 274 16.58 21.53 -40.25
C ALA A 274 15.77 22.21 -39.13
N LEU A 275 15.51 21.49 -38.02
CA LEU A 275 14.72 22.01 -36.91
C LEU A 275 15.43 23.14 -36.15
N SER A 276 16.77 23.11 -36.05
CA SER A 276 17.57 24.17 -35.42
C SER A 276 17.53 25.50 -36.17
N ALA A 277 17.19 25.48 -37.47
CA ALA A 277 17.00 26.69 -38.27
C ALA A 277 15.72 27.46 -37.90
N LEU A 278 14.78 26.83 -37.17
CA LEU A 278 13.63 27.53 -36.62
C LEU A 278 14.06 28.38 -35.41
N PRO A 279 13.51 29.60 -35.23
CA PRO A 279 13.75 30.43 -34.04
C PRO A 279 12.95 29.88 -32.83
N ALA A 280 13.15 28.60 -32.51
CA ALA A 280 12.43 27.86 -31.49
C ALA A 280 13.41 27.07 -30.61
N ARG A 281 13.01 26.79 -29.38
CA ARG A 281 13.78 25.91 -28.49
C ARG A 281 13.62 24.46 -28.95
N LEU A 282 14.76 23.77 -29.09
CA LEU A 282 14.85 22.35 -29.43
C LEU A 282 15.37 21.57 -28.22
N GLU A 283 14.66 20.51 -27.83
CA GLU A 283 15.05 19.60 -26.76
C GLU A 283 15.10 18.16 -27.28
N ILE A 284 16.03 17.37 -26.73
CA ILE A 284 16.25 15.97 -27.12
C ILE A 284 15.93 15.09 -25.92
N ALA A 285 15.13 14.04 -26.12
CA ALA A 285 14.81 13.07 -25.09
C ALA A 285 14.90 11.64 -25.61
N THR A 286 15.17 10.71 -24.69
CA THR A 286 15.16 9.27 -24.97
C THR A 286 13.76 8.69 -24.99
N SER A 287 12.84 9.31 -24.24
CA SER A 287 11.44 8.92 -24.13
C SER A 287 10.57 10.12 -23.72
N PRO A 288 9.24 10.05 -23.90
CA PRO A 288 8.35 11.11 -23.43
C PRO A 288 8.41 11.36 -21.92
N ALA A 289 8.81 10.36 -21.12
CA ALA A 289 8.91 10.46 -19.66
C ALA A 289 9.87 11.57 -19.20
N ALA A 290 10.83 11.97 -20.04
CA ALA A 290 11.75 13.08 -19.80
C ALA A 290 11.04 14.41 -19.48
N TRP A 291 9.85 14.61 -20.07
CA TRP A 291 9.06 15.84 -19.91
C TRP A 291 7.99 15.74 -18.82
N GLN A 292 7.90 14.59 -18.14
CA GLN A 292 6.94 14.40 -17.05
C GLN A 292 7.37 15.20 -15.82
N LEU A 293 6.43 15.95 -15.25
CA LEU A 293 6.63 16.63 -13.97
C LEU A 293 6.20 15.74 -12.81
N PRO A 294 6.84 15.84 -11.63
CA PRO A 294 6.35 15.16 -10.44
C PRO A 294 4.96 15.68 -10.08
N SER A 295 4.04 14.76 -9.83
CA SER A 295 2.72 15.05 -9.29
C SER A 295 2.71 14.71 -7.81
N ALA A 296 2.35 15.68 -6.96
CA ALA A 296 2.11 15.45 -5.55
C ALA A 296 0.72 15.98 -5.16
N PRO A 297 0.02 15.31 -4.24
CA PRO A 297 -1.18 15.86 -3.60
C PRO A 297 -0.85 17.16 -2.85
N SER A 298 -1.81 18.07 -2.76
CA SER A 298 -1.65 19.28 -1.93
C SER A 298 -1.68 18.98 -0.43
N MET A 299 -2.32 17.87 -0.05
CA MET A 299 -2.34 17.30 1.29
C MET A 299 -1.63 15.95 1.26
N PRO A 300 -0.29 15.91 1.39
CA PRO A 300 0.44 14.65 1.37
C PRO A 300 0.04 13.74 2.54
N PRO A 301 0.17 12.42 2.37
CA PRO A 301 -0.01 11.49 3.47
C PRO A 301 0.96 11.81 4.63
N PRO A 302 0.57 11.52 5.89
CA PRO A 302 1.46 11.68 7.03
C PRO A 302 2.76 10.89 6.84
N ALA A 303 3.90 11.54 7.09
CA ALA A 303 5.21 10.93 6.95
C ALA A 303 5.42 9.81 7.98
N ILE A 304 6.05 8.72 7.55
CA ILE A 304 6.43 7.62 8.43
C ILE A 304 7.76 7.97 9.09
N LYS A 305 7.79 8.07 10.42
CA LYS A 305 9.00 8.31 11.21
C LYS A 305 9.16 7.22 12.27
N PRO A 306 9.71 6.05 11.92
CA PRO A 306 9.87 4.95 12.86
C PRO A 306 10.80 5.33 14.00
N VAL A 307 10.39 5.05 15.24
CA VAL A 307 11.22 5.20 16.43
C VAL A 307 11.63 3.81 16.87
N ALA A 308 12.94 3.58 16.98
CA ALA A 308 13.47 2.29 17.41
C ALA A 308 13.49 2.14 18.95
N PRO A 309 13.46 0.90 19.48
CA PRO A 309 13.73 0.65 20.89
C PRO A 309 15.09 1.21 21.33
N ASP A 310 15.14 1.80 22.52
CA ASP A 310 16.36 2.40 23.07
C ASP A 310 17.36 1.31 23.51
N PRO A 311 18.53 1.18 22.84
CA PRO A 311 19.53 0.16 23.16
C PRO A 311 20.22 0.40 24.53
N SER A 312 20.08 1.58 25.12
CA SER A 312 20.70 1.95 26.40
C SER A 312 19.79 1.74 27.63
N ALA A 313 18.52 1.42 27.41
CA ALA A 313 17.56 1.20 28.48
C ALA A 313 17.90 -0.06 29.31
N PRO A 314 17.61 -0.07 30.63
CA PRO A 314 17.93 -1.18 31.51
C PRO A 314 17.17 -2.46 31.12
N VAL A 315 17.86 -3.60 31.18
CA VAL A 315 17.34 -4.90 30.72
C VAL A 315 16.62 -5.65 31.86
N ILE A 316 15.45 -6.19 31.58
CA ILE A 316 14.68 -7.08 32.46
C ILE A 316 14.62 -8.46 31.83
N LYS A 317 15.03 -9.48 32.60
CA LYS A 317 14.96 -10.88 32.18
C LYS A 317 13.62 -11.52 32.56
N PRO A 318 13.06 -12.40 31.70
CA PRO A 318 11.82 -13.09 32.00
C PRO A 318 12.06 -14.26 32.96
N SER A 319 11.05 -14.54 33.78
CA SER A 319 10.88 -15.86 34.39
C SER A 319 10.04 -16.73 33.46
N ILE A 320 10.48 -17.96 33.21
CA ILE A 320 9.82 -18.89 32.28
C ILE A 320 9.10 -19.96 33.09
N ILE A 321 7.81 -20.15 32.81
CA ILE A 321 6.94 -21.11 33.50
C ILE A 321 6.34 -22.06 32.46
N ARG A 322 6.54 -23.37 32.62
CA ARG A 322 5.99 -24.39 31.71
C ARG A 322 4.54 -24.67 32.03
N TRP A 323 3.63 -23.92 31.39
CA TRP A 323 2.20 -24.00 31.71
C TRP A 323 1.52 -25.23 31.13
N ASP A 324 2.06 -25.77 30.03
CA ASP A 324 1.62 -27.03 29.45
C ASP A 324 1.62 -28.18 30.47
N LYS A 325 2.59 -28.20 31.40
CA LYS A 325 2.66 -29.18 32.49
C LYS A 325 1.49 -29.12 33.48
N PHE A 326 0.77 -28.02 33.55
CA PHE A 326 -0.40 -27.89 34.44
C PHE A 326 -1.70 -28.30 33.77
N VAL A 327 -1.75 -28.32 32.44
CA VAL A 327 -3.00 -28.51 31.68
C VAL A 327 -3.01 -29.73 30.76
N THR A 328 -1.83 -30.33 30.51
CA THR A 328 -1.67 -31.53 29.69
C THR A 328 -1.23 -32.72 30.52
N ASP A 329 -1.70 -33.89 30.10
CA ASP A 329 -1.19 -35.19 30.49
C ASP A 329 -0.79 -35.90 29.18
N PRO A 330 0.51 -36.20 28.95
CA PRO A 330 0.97 -36.81 27.69
C PRO A 330 0.25 -38.10 27.29
N SER A 331 -0.41 -38.78 28.24
CA SER A 331 -1.20 -39.99 27.98
C SER A 331 -2.65 -39.71 27.54
N GLN A 332 -3.16 -38.48 27.70
CA GLN A 332 -4.57 -38.13 27.49
C GLN A 332 -4.81 -36.84 26.69
N ARG A 333 -3.94 -35.83 26.84
CA ARG A 333 -4.11 -34.46 26.33
C ARG A 333 -2.80 -33.90 25.80
N THR A 334 -2.81 -33.38 24.56
CA THR A 334 -1.68 -32.71 23.93
C THR A 334 -2.04 -31.27 23.57
N LEU A 335 -1.27 -30.31 24.05
CA LEU A 335 -1.45 -28.89 23.71
C LEU A 335 -1.09 -28.66 22.23
N LEU A 336 -2.02 -28.06 21.48
CA LEU A 336 -1.84 -27.73 20.07
C LEU A 336 -1.52 -26.25 19.88
N TYR A 337 -2.48 -25.37 20.18
CA TYR A 337 -2.39 -23.95 19.87
C TYR A 337 -2.92 -23.09 21.02
N PRO A 338 -2.06 -22.32 21.71
CA PRO A 338 -2.52 -21.28 22.62
C PRO A 338 -3.25 -20.18 21.84
N HIS A 339 -4.25 -19.57 22.47
CA HIS A 339 -5.06 -18.51 21.87
C HIS A 339 -4.85 -17.19 22.61
N ASP A 340 -5.46 -17.00 23.77
CA ASP A 340 -5.49 -15.70 24.44
C ASP A 340 -5.11 -15.80 25.93
N ILE A 341 -4.74 -14.67 26.53
CA ILE A 341 -4.37 -14.55 27.95
C ILE A 341 -4.88 -13.23 28.54
N LEU A 342 -5.44 -13.29 29.73
CA LEU A 342 -5.90 -12.14 30.52
C LEU A 342 -5.29 -12.16 31.91
N GLY A 343 -4.86 -10.98 32.37
CA GLY A 343 -4.65 -10.73 33.80
C GLY A 343 -6.00 -10.49 34.50
N LEU A 344 -6.16 -11.04 35.70
CA LEU A 344 -7.36 -10.85 36.53
C LEU A 344 -7.06 -9.95 37.75
N PRO A 345 -8.09 -9.26 38.32
CA PRO A 345 -7.91 -8.33 39.44
C PRO A 345 -7.34 -8.95 40.72
N ASP A 346 -7.58 -10.25 40.94
CA ASP A 346 -7.09 -11.00 42.09
C ASP A 346 -5.64 -11.49 41.93
N GLY A 347 -4.98 -11.15 40.82
CA GLY A 347 -3.62 -11.56 40.50
C GLY A 347 -3.51 -12.92 39.79
N SER A 348 -4.62 -13.61 39.55
CA SER A 348 -4.64 -14.82 38.73
C SER A 348 -4.61 -14.49 37.22
N LEU A 349 -4.38 -15.51 36.40
CA LEU A 349 -4.40 -15.41 34.94
C LEU A 349 -5.49 -16.31 34.38
N LEU A 350 -6.14 -15.87 33.30
CA LEU A 350 -7.02 -16.69 32.48
C LEU A 350 -6.37 -16.88 31.12
N PHE A 351 -6.41 -18.09 30.55
CA PHE A 351 -5.86 -18.34 29.22
C PHE A 351 -6.66 -19.43 28.51
N SER A 352 -6.69 -19.35 27.18
CA SER A 352 -7.39 -20.31 26.32
C SER A 352 -6.45 -20.99 25.34
N ALA A 353 -6.74 -22.25 25.00
CA ALA A 353 -5.97 -22.99 24.00
C ALA A 353 -6.74 -24.17 23.42
N GLN A 354 -6.31 -24.56 22.22
CA GLN A 354 -6.71 -25.80 21.57
C GLN A 354 -5.86 -26.98 22.07
N VAL A 355 -6.52 -28.07 22.42
CA VAL A 355 -5.93 -29.31 22.92
C VAL A 355 -6.47 -30.50 22.12
N ALA A 356 -5.59 -31.42 21.75
CA ALA A 356 -5.96 -32.74 21.29
C ALA A 356 -6.18 -33.67 22.48
N ASP A 357 -7.36 -34.26 22.60
CA ASP A 357 -7.68 -35.28 23.59
C ASP A 357 -8.41 -36.47 22.96
N ASN A 358 -8.91 -37.40 23.78
CA ASN A 358 -9.67 -38.57 23.34
C ASN A 358 -10.97 -38.23 22.58
N ARG A 359 -11.44 -36.98 22.62
CA ARG A 359 -12.62 -36.47 21.90
C ARG A 359 -12.22 -35.71 20.63
N GLY A 360 -10.94 -35.74 20.24
CA GLY A 360 -10.40 -35.04 19.08
C GLY A 360 -9.80 -33.69 19.44
N TRP A 361 -9.96 -32.69 18.58
CA TRP A 361 -9.50 -31.33 18.85
C TRP A 361 -10.60 -30.54 19.52
N ASN A 362 -10.31 -30.06 20.73
CA ASN A 362 -11.22 -29.32 21.58
C ASN A 362 -10.53 -28.07 22.13
N GLN A 363 -11.33 -27.15 22.61
CA GLN A 363 -10.89 -25.88 23.13
C GLN A 363 -11.15 -25.81 24.63
N TYR A 364 -10.28 -25.09 25.33
CA TYR A 364 -10.28 -25.05 26.78
C TYR A 364 -9.93 -23.65 27.29
N VAL A 365 -10.45 -23.34 28.47
CA VAL A 365 -10.12 -22.15 29.26
C VAL A 365 -9.71 -22.59 30.65
N TRP A 366 -8.57 -22.09 31.13
CA TRP A 366 -8.09 -22.35 32.49
C TRP A 366 -7.79 -21.07 33.23
N ARG A 367 -7.91 -21.13 34.55
CA ARG A 367 -7.44 -20.11 35.48
C ARG A 367 -6.19 -20.59 36.21
N LEU A 368 -5.08 -19.88 36.03
CA LEU A 368 -3.83 -20.13 36.77
C LEU A 368 -3.79 -19.21 37.99
N ARG A 369 -3.72 -19.81 39.18
CA ARG A 369 -3.59 -19.09 40.45
C ARG A 369 -2.50 -19.69 41.33
N ALA A 370 -1.95 -18.86 42.21
CA ALA A 370 -1.07 -19.35 43.26
C ALA A 370 -1.94 -19.91 44.41
N ALA A 371 -1.77 -21.19 44.71
CA ALA A 371 -2.42 -21.88 45.82
C ALA A 371 -1.37 -22.64 46.63
N ASN A 372 -1.35 -22.45 47.95
CA ASN A 372 -0.43 -23.15 48.88
C ASN A 372 1.06 -23.06 48.50
N GLY A 373 1.50 -21.94 47.92
CA GLY A 373 2.89 -21.75 47.49
C GLY A 373 3.26 -22.40 46.15
N ALA A 374 2.31 -23.03 45.46
CA ALA A 374 2.48 -23.58 44.11
C ALA A 374 1.50 -22.92 43.11
N LEU A 375 1.79 -23.00 41.82
CA LEU A 375 0.86 -22.61 40.77
C LEU A 375 -0.07 -23.78 40.44
N GLN A 376 -1.37 -23.50 40.37
CA GLN A 376 -2.40 -24.47 40.00
C GLN A 376 -3.24 -23.91 38.86
N ALA A 377 -3.50 -24.74 37.85
CA ALA A 377 -4.40 -24.44 36.74
C ALA A 377 -5.73 -25.17 36.96
N ASP A 378 -6.81 -24.41 37.10
CA ASP A 378 -8.16 -24.94 37.24
C ASP A 378 -8.88 -24.82 35.89
N GLU A 379 -9.46 -25.92 35.41
CA GLU A 379 -10.28 -25.92 34.18
C GLU A 379 -11.60 -25.20 34.44
N ILE A 380 -11.85 -24.13 33.67
CA ILE A 380 -13.03 -23.28 33.82
C ILE A 380 -14.09 -23.67 32.81
N TRP A 381 -13.66 -23.98 31.59
CA TRP A 381 -14.55 -24.30 30.48
C TRP A 381 -13.83 -25.17 29.45
N HIS A 382 -14.60 -26.03 28.78
CA HIS A 382 -14.16 -26.73 27.59
C HIS A 382 -15.30 -26.84 26.56
N GLY A 383 -14.95 -26.93 25.28
CA GLY A 383 -15.91 -27.07 24.20
C GLY A 383 -15.27 -27.50 22.89
N LYS A 384 -16.08 -27.64 21.84
CA LYS A 384 -15.63 -28.04 20.51
C LYS A 384 -14.89 -26.91 19.78
N GLU A 385 -15.42 -25.70 19.83
CA GLU A 385 -14.86 -24.49 19.19
C GLU A 385 -14.91 -23.28 20.16
N GLY A 386 -14.06 -22.28 19.93
CA GLY A 386 -13.90 -21.08 20.78
C GLY A 386 -13.35 -21.37 22.19
N PRO A 387 -12.91 -20.39 22.98
CA PRO A 387 -12.72 -19.00 22.59
C PRO A 387 -11.33 -18.75 22.03
N ARG A 388 -11.32 -18.05 20.89
CA ARG A 388 -10.08 -17.43 20.38
C ARG A 388 -9.85 -16.06 21.05
N GLN A 389 -10.86 -15.46 21.67
CA GLN A 389 -10.71 -14.15 22.30
C GLN A 389 -11.50 -14.11 23.60
N MET A 390 -10.91 -13.48 24.62
CA MET A 390 -11.57 -13.24 25.90
C MET A 390 -11.58 -11.74 26.18
N MET A 391 -12.64 -11.27 26.86
CA MET A 391 -12.83 -9.84 27.13
C MET A 391 -13.26 -9.64 28.57
N ILE A 392 -12.54 -8.83 29.33
CA ILE A 392 -12.84 -8.56 30.75
C ILE A 392 -13.58 -7.23 30.91
N ASN A 393 -14.61 -7.24 31.77
CA ASN A 393 -15.36 -6.04 32.13
C ASN A 393 -14.45 -4.93 32.69
N GLY A 394 -14.87 -3.67 32.56
CA GLY A 394 -14.16 -2.50 33.06
C GLY A 394 -14.05 -2.42 34.58
N ASP A 395 -14.86 -3.20 35.31
CA ASP A 395 -14.77 -3.38 36.76
C ASP A 395 -13.99 -4.65 37.17
N GLY A 396 -13.68 -5.53 36.21
CA GLY A 396 -12.99 -6.79 36.47
C GLY A 396 -13.86 -7.83 37.17
N SER A 397 -15.18 -7.70 37.14
CA SER A 397 -16.11 -8.66 37.77
C SER A 397 -16.27 -9.96 36.96
N ALA A 398 -16.25 -9.85 35.63
CA ALA A 398 -16.51 -10.97 34.74
C ALA A 398 -15.68 -10.92 33.45
N VAL A 399 -15.49 -12.10 32.86
CA VAL A 399 -14.89 -12.30 31.53
C VAL A 399 -15.92 -12.90 30.60
N TRP A 400 -16.03 -12.31 29.41
CA TRP A 400 -16.85 -12.78 28.30
C TRP A 400 -16.01 -13.49 27.26
N PHE A 401 -16.53 -14.58 26.71
CA PHE A 401 -15.88 -15.32 25.63
C PHE A 401 -16.90 -16.17 24.83
N ASP A 402 -16.57 -16.47 23.58
CA ASP A 402 -17.37 -17.32 22.70
C ASP A 402 -17.07 -18.81 22.89
N GLY A 403 -18.04 -19.69 22.64
CA GLY A 403 -17.74 -21.11 22.58
C GLY A 403 -18.88 -21.96 22.06
N GLN A 404 -18.53 -23.08 21.43
CA GLN A 404 -19.47 -24.10 21.00
C GLN A 404 -19.29 -25.33 21.91
N PRO A 405 -20.31 -25.75 22.69
CA PRO A 405 -20.16 -26.88 23.62
C PRO A 405 -19.78 -28.19 22.93
N ASP A 406 -20.42 -28.50 21.80
CA ASP A 406 -20.22 -29.70 21.00
C ASP A 406 -20.52 -29.43 19.52
N ALA A 407 -20.16 -30.34 18.62
CA ALA A 407 -20.28 -30.16 17.17
C ALA A 407 -21.72 -30.01 16.64
N LYS A 408 -22.74 -30.36 17.42
CA LYS A 408 -24.16 -30.30 17.04
C LYS A 408 -24.89 -29.13 17.70
N SER A 409 -24.37 -28.63 18.82
CA SER A 409 -24.91 -27.50 19.55
C SER A 409 -24.63 -26.16 18.85
N LYS A 410 -25.49 -25.16 19.08
CA LYS A 410 -25.24 -23.80 18.58
C LYS A 410 -24.09 -23.14 19.36
N PRO A 411 -23.34 -22.21 18.75
CA PRO A 411 -22.41 -21.35 19.47
C PRO A 411 -23.12 -20.48 20.53
N CYS A 412 -22.50 -20.32 21.70
CA CYS A 412 -23.02 -19.54 22.83
C CYS A 412 -21.97 -18.55 23.35
N LEU A 413 -22.42 -17.45 23.94
CA LEU A 413 -21.57 -16.58 24.74
C LEU A 413 -21.52 -17.09 26.18
N TYR A 414 -20.34 -17.06 26.77
CA TYR A 414 -20.13 -17.44 28.16
C TYR A 414 -19.69 -16.23 28.97
N ARG A 415 -20.22 -16.14 30.19
CA ARG A 415 -19.82 -15.16 31.20
C ARG A 415 -19.20 -15.90 32.37
N TYR A 416 -17.90 -15.71 32.57
CA TYR A 416 -17.18 -16.21 33.74
C TYR A 416 -17.14 -15.14 34.83
N ASP A 417 -17.81 -15.40 35.94
CA ASP A 417 -17.78 -14.56 37.14
C ASP A 417 -16.55 -14.88 37.99
N ILE A 418 -15.68 -13.90 38.18
CA ILE A 418 -14.34 -14.11 38.75
C ILE A 418 -14.41 -14.45 40.25
N ALA A 419 -15.37 -13.85 40.97
CA ALA A 419 -15.52 -14.01 42.42
C ALA A 419 -16.13 -15.36 42.79
N SER A 420 -17.21 -15.76 42.11
CA SER A 420 -17.88 -17.04 42.34
C SER A 420 -17.25 -18.21 41.59
N SER A 421 -16.38 -17.94 40.61
CA SER A 421 -15.85 -18.93 39.66
C SER A 421 -16.94 -19.67 38.89
N LYS A 422 -18.11 -19.05 38.71
CA LYS A 422 -19.24 -19.61 37.96
C LYS A 422 -19.14 -19.21 36.48
N VAL A 423 -19.48 -20.13 35.60
CA VAL A 423 -19.64 -19.88 34.17
C VAL A 423 -21.14 -19.93 33.83
N ASP A 424 -21.69 -18.83 33.34
CA ASP A 424 -23.03 -18.76 32.79
C ASP A 424 -22.96 -18.86 31.26
N ARG A 425 -23.89 -19.62 30.65
CA ARG A 425 -24.02 -19.83 29.20
C ARG A 425 -25.25 -19.08 28.68
N HIS A 426 -25.09 -18.39 27.56
CA HIS A 426 -26.16 -17.65 26.89
C HIS A 426 -26.22 -18.01 25.40
N GLU A 427 -27.35 -18.57 24.95
CA GLU A 427 -27.54 -18.88 23.53
C GLU A 427 -27.82 -17.59 22.76
N VAL A 428 -27.00 -17.27 21.75
CA VAL A 428 -27.19 -16.06 20.95
C VAL A 428 -28.27 -16.29 19.89
N VAL A 429 -29.28 -15.43 19.87
CA VAL A 429 -30.28 -15.38 18.80
C VAL A 429 -29.93 -14.22 17.88
N TRP A 430 -29.39 -14.58 16.71
CA TRP A 430 -28.90 -13.62 15.71
C TRP A 430 -30.03 -12.90 14.96
N PRO A 431 -29.78 -11.66 14.50
CA PRO A 431 -30.64 -11.00 13.51
C PRO A 431 -30.78 -11.82 12.22
N SER A 432 -31.89 -11.64 11.49
CA SER A 432 -32.19 -12.38 10.26
C SER A 432 -31.15 -12.23 9.15
N GLU A 433 -30.45 -11.09 9.13
CA GLU A 433 -29.38 -10.75 8.19
C GLU A 433 -28.03 -11.42 8.52
N THR A 434 -27.97 -12.27 9.56
CA THR A 434 -26.73 -12.94 9.98
C THR A 434 -26.97 -14.42 10.18
N ASP A 435 -26.25 -15.25 9.40
CA ASP A 435 -26.23 -16.70 9.60
C ASP A 435 -24.86 -17.12 10.14
N TRP A 436 -24.85 -17.60 11.39
CA TRP A 436 -23.66 -18.16 12.04
C TRP A 436 -23.15 -19.43 11.34
N ARG A 437 -23.94 -20.06 10.46
CA ARG A 437 -23.47 -21.23 9.70
C ARG A 437 -22.46 -20.87 8.62
N ASP A 438 -22.43 -19.61 8.20
CA ASP A 438 -21.49 -19.12 7.19
C ASP A 438 -20.11 -18.82 7.80
N HIS A 439 -20.05 -18.50 9.10
CA HIS A 439 -18.82 -18.10 9.80
C HIS A 439 -18.78 -18.61 11.24
N GLN A 440 -17.64 -19.13 11.69
CA GLN A 440 -17.51 -19.53 13.10
C GLN A 440 -17.61 -18.29 14.01
N MET A 441 -18.30 -18.43 15.14
CA MET A 441 -18.45 -17.33 16.10
C MET A 441 -17.11 -16.83 16.67
N SER A 442 -16.09 -17.70 16.62
CA SER A 442 -14.70 -17.41 17.01
C SER A 442 -13.93 -16.54 16.02
N ASP A 443 -14.42 -16.41 14.78
CA ASP A 443 -13.86 -15.53 13.74
C ASP A 443 -14.52 -14.13 13.76
N MET A 444 -15.60 -13.97 14.52
CA MET A 444 -16.35 -12.72 14.61
C MET A 444 -15.58 -11.67 15.44
N SER A 445 -15.83 -10.38 15.15
CA SER A 445 -15.11 -9.29 15.79
C SER A 445 -15.85 -8.76 17.01
N TRP A 446 -15.64 -9.44 18.14
CA TRP A 446 -16.22 -9.10 19.43
C TRP A 446 -15.43 -7.98 20.15
N ILE A 447 -16.17 -7.01 20.70
CA ILE A 447 -15.68 -6.03 21.68
C ILE A 447 -16.66 -5.94 22.86
N LEU A 448 -16.29 -5.22 23.92
CA LEU A 448 -17.21 -4.82 24.99
C LEU A 448 -17.63 -3.36 24.82
N ASP A 449 -18.94 -3.13 24.84
CA ASP A 449 -19.58 -1.83 24.86
C ASP A 449 -20.51 -1.77 26.08
N ASP A 450 -20.20 -0.87 27.02
CA ASP A 450 -20.81 -0.83 28.37
C ASP A 450 -20.77 -2.21 29.06
N ASP A 451 -19.62 -2.90 28.98
CA ASP A 451 -19.39 -4.25 29.55
C ASP A 451 -20.31 -5.36 29.01
N LEU A 452 -21.01 -5.10 27.91
CA LEU A 452 -21.76 -6.09 27.16
C LEU A 452 -21.07 -6.44 25.83
N PRO A 453 -21.10 -7.71 25.40
CA PRO A 453 -20.58 -8.11 24.10
C PRO A 453 -21.29 -7.40 22.95
N ALA A 454 -20.52 -6.77 22.07
CA ALA A 454 -20.96 -6.23 20.80
C ALA A 454 -20.17 -6.88 19.67
N ASN A 455 -20.88 -7.31 18.64
CA ASN A 455 -20.29 -7.93 17.46
C ASN A 455 -20.24 -6.95 16.29
N PHE A 456 -19.06 -6.83 15.67
CA PHE A 456 -18.88 -6.12 14.42
C PHE A 456 -18.92 -7.12 13.26
N TRP A 457 -19.87 -6.89 12.35
CA TRP A 457 -20.13 -7.74 11.20
C TRP A 457 -20.05 -6.96 9.90
N HIS A 458 -19.58 -7.62 8.85
CA HIS A 458 -19.50 -7.07 7.50
C HIS A 458 -20.59 -7.68 6.65
N ASP A 459 -21.69 -6.94 6.46
CA ASP A 459 -22.81 -7.35 5.63
C ASP A 459 -22.51 -7.03 4.15
N LEU A 460 -22.06 -8.04 3.40
CA LEU A 460 -21.65 -7.93 2.00
C LEU A 460 -22.77 -8.38 1.06
N ARG A 461 -23.60 -7.44 0.59
CA ARG A 461 -24.77 -7.75 -0.24
C ARG A 461 -24.42 -7.76 -1.72
N HIS A 462 -23.76 -8.82 -2.16
CA HIS A 462 -23.26 -8.91 -3.54
C HIS A 462 -24.36 -8.82 -4.62
N GLY A 463 -25.61 -9.15 -4.31
CA GLY A 463 -26.76 -9.09 -5.22
C GLY A 463 -27.44 -7.71 -5.34
N GLU A 464 -27.04 -6.73 -4.53
CA GLU A 464 -27.72 -5.41 -4.44
C GLU A 464 -26.85 -4.25 -4.96
N LYS A 465 -25.85 -4.52 -5.82
CA LYS A 465 -24.86 -3.51 -6.26
C LYS A 465 -25.46 -2.22 -6.82
N ASP A 466 -26.62 -2.30 -7.46
CA ASP A 466 -27.28 -1.16 -8.11
C ASP A 466 -28.28 -0.42 -7.19
N ALA A 467 -28.52 -0.90 -5.97
CA ALA A 467 -29.53 -0.34 -5.07
C ALA A 467 -29.04 0.90 -4.30
N ASN A 468 -27.74 1.00 -4.01
CA ASN A 468 -27.14 2.15 -3.32
C ASN A 468 -25.94 2.68 -4.12
N PRO A 469 -25.92 3.98 -4.50
CA PRO A 469 -24.84 4.55 -5.31
C PRO A 469 -23.46 4.56 -4.63
N VAL A 470 -23.38 4.36 -3.31
CA VAL A 470 -22.12 4.21 -2.58
C VAL A 470 -21.59 2.78 -2.64
N GLY A 471 -22.47 1.78 -2.77
CA GLY A 471 -22.15 0.35 -2.81
C GLY A 471 -23.03 -0.48 -1.87
N SER A 472 -22.80 -1.80 -1.89
CA SER A 472 -23.67 -2.78 -1.22
C SER A 472 -23.02 -3.49 -0.03
N ALA A 473 -21.92 -2.95 0.48
CA ALA A 473 -21.18 -3.47 1.62
C ALA A 473 -21.32 -2.55 2.85
N PHE A 474 -21.76 -3.11 3.97
CA PHE A 474 -22.07 -2.38 5.20
C PHE A 474 -21.27 -2.91 6.39
N LEU A 475 -20.82 -1.99 7.25
CA LEU A 475 -20.34 -2.33 8.58
C LEU A 475 -21.53 -2.27 9.53
N THR A 476 -21.85 -3.37 10.20
CA THR A 476 -22.94 -3.44 11.17
C THR A 476 -22.41 -3.74 12.57
N VAL A 477 -23.12 -3.23 13.59
CA VAL A 477 -22.87 -3.54 14.99
C VAL A 477 -24.11 -4.17 15.59
N GLN A 478 -23.94 -5.39 16.08
CA GLN A 478 -25.00 -6.17 16.70
C GLN A 478 -24.79 -6.19 18.21
N ARG A 479 -25.84 -5.81 18.94
CA ARG A 479 -25.82 -5.71 20.40
C ARG A 479 -26.98 -6.51 20.99
N PRO A 480 -26.86 -6.97 22.23
CA PRO A 480 -27.97 -7.58 22.92
C PRO A 480 -29.13 -6.57 23.11
N ALA A 481 -30.35 -7.02 22.84
CA ALA A 481 -31.55 -6.19 22.99
C ALA A 481 -31.96 -5.95 24.46
N SER A 482 -31.39 -6.74 25.37
CA SER A 482 -31.64 -6.70 26.81
C SER A 482 -30.38 -7.09 27.58
N PRO A 483 -30.30 -6.82 28.90
CA PRO A 483 -29.31 -7.47 29.76
C PRO A 483 -29.32 -9.00 29.61
N PRO A 484 -28.21 -9.69 29.94
CA PRO A 484 -28.12 -11.14 29.80
C PRO A 484 -29.23 -11.83 30.61
N PRO A 485 -29.98 -12.76 29.98
CA PRO A 485 -31.06 -13.48 30.64
C PRO A 485 -30.51 -14.55 31.59
N GLY A 486 -31.38 -15.44 32.10
CA GLY A 486 -30.94 -16.57 32.91
C GLY A 486 -29.97 -17.48 32.17
N ASN A 487 -29.30 -18.36 32.92
CA ASN A 487 -28.42 -19.36 32.33
C ASN A 487 -29.22 -20.26 31.37
N ASP A 488 -28.71 -20.45 30.15
CA ASP A 488 -29.31 -21.23 29.06
C ASP A 488 -30.51 -20.58 28.36
N ASP A 489 -30.89 -19.35 28.72
CA ASP A 489 -31.97 -18.65 28.04
C ASP A 489 -31.51 -18.05 26.70
N PRO A 490 -32.37 -18.06 25.67
CA PRO A 490 -32.08 -17.37 24.41
C PRO A 490 -31.90 -15.86 24.61
N TRP A 491 -30.82 -15.32 24.08
CA TRP A 491 -30.45 -13.92 24.20
C TRP A 491 -30.50 -13.22 22.83
N PRO A 492 -31.53 -12.41 22.56
CA PRO A 492 -31.71 -11.76 21.26
C PRO A 492 -30.71 -10.63 21.04
N PHE A 493 -30.04 -10.67 19.88
CA PHE A 493 -29.21 -9.60 19.36
C PHE A 493 -29.97 -8.83 18.28
N VAL A 494 -29.71 -7.53 18.20
CA VAL A 494 -30.29 -6.62 17.21
C VAL A 494 -29.19 -5.78 16.56
N THR A 495 -29.34 -5.50 15.27
CA THR A 495 -28.47 -4.56 14.57
C THR A 495 -28.77 -3.14 15.04
N THR A 496 -27.82 -2.53 15.74
CA THR A 496 -27.95 -1.18 16.31
C THR A 496 -27.29 -0.11 15.45
N LEU A 497 -26.33 -0.51 14.61
CA LEU A 497 -25.63 0.36 13.67
C LEU A 497 -25.53 -0.35 12.32
N SER A 498 -25.74 0.40 11.24
CA SER A 498 -25.41 -0.01 9.89
C SER A 498 -24.81 1.18 9.14
N SER A 499 -23.57 1.04 8.67
CA SER A 499 -22.81 2.10 8.02
C SER A 499 -22.31 1.66 6.65
N VAL A 500 -22.62 2.43 5.61
CA VAL A 500 -22.17 2.18 4.23
C VAL A 500 -20.68 2.48 4.02
N ARG A 501 -19.97 2.95 5.07
CA ARG A 501 -18.52 3.24 5.01
C ARG A 501 -17.71 2.05 4.49
N GLN A 502 -18.15 0.82 4.77
CA GLN A 502 -17.52 -0.41 4.28
C GLN A 502 -17.46 -0.48 2.74
N SER A 503 -18.44 0.08 2.02
CA SER A 503 -18.44 0.15 0.55
C SER A 503 -17.37 1.09 -0.05
N LEU A 504 -16.72 1.89 0.79
CA LEU A 504 -15.64 2.79 0.37
C LEU A 504 -14.26 2.12 0.42
N MET A 505 -14.18 0.85 0.82
CA MET A 505 -12.92 0.13 0.97
C MET A 505 -12.49 -0.63 -0.28
N ASP A 506 -13.44 -1.12 -1.09
CA ASP A 506 -13.18 -1.93 -2.28
C ASP A 506 -12.36 -1.19 -3.34
N GLU A 507 -12.48 0.14 -3.43
CA GLU A 507 -11.80 0.96 -4.44
C GLU A 507 -10.36 1.32 -4.10
N ILE A 508 -9.96 1.21 -2.82
CA ILE A 508 -8.68 1.75 -2.34
C ILE A 508 -7.76 0.65 -1.78
N SER A 509 -8.19 -0.61 -1.86
CA SER A 509 -7.49 -1.71 -1.21
C SER A 509 -6.09 -1.97 -1.77
N ASN A 510 -5.76 -1.72 -3.05
CA ASN A 510 -4.40 -1.93 -3.60
C ASN A 510 -3.74 -3.28 -3.17
N GLY A 511 -4.53 -4.33 -2.95
CA GLY A 511 -4.06 -5.63 -2.42
C GLY A 511 -3.97 -5.74 -0.89
N SER A 512 -4.49 -4.77 -0.13
CA SER A 512 -4.66 -4.75 1.33
C SER A 512 -6.03 -5.25 1.77
N ASN A 513 -6.23 -5.39 3.09
CA ASN A 513 -7.52 -5.80 3.64
C ASN A 513 -8.59 -4.77 3.27
N ALA A 514 -9.70 -5.25 2.71
CA ALA A 514 -10.85 -4.42 2.35
C ALA A 514 -11.85 -4.27 3.49
N LEU A 515 -11.70 -5.01 4.60
CA LEU A 515 -12.62 -4.95 5.72
C LEU A 515 -12.19 -3.93 6.77
N ILE A 516 -13.17 -3.16 7.27
CA ILE A 516 -12.97 -2.22 8.38
C ILE A 516 -12.76 -3.00 9.68
N TRP A 517 -11.77 -2.62 10.48
CA TRP A 517 -11.47 -3.25 11.76
C TRP A 517 -11.98 -2.42 12.94
N PRO A 518 -12.72 -2.99 13.89
CA PRO A 518 -13.07 -2.27 15.11
C PRO A 518 -11.83 -2.05 15.97
N VAL A 519 -11.68 -0.83 16.48
CA VAL A 519 -10.73 -0.54 17.54
C VAL A 519 -11.29 -1.06 18.85
N ARG A 520 -10.48 -1.74 19.64
CA ARG A 520 -10.82 -2.10 21.01
C ARG A 520 -10.90 -0.83 21.85
N TRP A 521 -12.11 -0.29 21.95
CA TRP A 521 -12.46 0.96 22.60
C TRP A 521 -13.72 0.74 23.42
N ARG A 522 -13.69 1.09 24.70
CA ARG A 522 -14.76 0.79 25.67
C ARG A 522 -15.76 1.92 25.97
N PRO A 523 -15.41 3.22 25.90
CA PRO A 523 -16.38 4.28 26.14
C PRO A 523 -17.57 4.16 25.20
N SER A 524 -18.77 4.22 25.76
CA SER A 524 -20.02 4.22 25.02
C SER A 524 -20.28 5.55 24.32
N GLY A 525 -21.04 5.49 23.22
CA GLY A 525 -21.44 6.64 22.43
C GLY A 525 -20.72 6.79 21.08
N SER A 526 -19.51 6.24 20.93
CA SER A 526 -18.84 6.16 19.64
C SER A 526 -18.01 4.88 19.48
N TYR A 527 -17.90 4.42 18.24
CA TYR A 527 -17.01 3.33 17.85
C TYR A 527 -15.87 3.86 17.03
N TRP A 528 -14.66 3.54 17.45
CA TRP A 528 -13.48 3.77 16.63
C TRP A 528 -13.25 2.58 15.71
N THR A 529 -12.94 2.86 14.46
CA THR A 529 -12.59 1.85 13.47
C THR A 529 -11.32 2.23 12.73
N GLU A 530 -10.56 1.22 12.32
CA GLU A 530 -9.47 1.35 11.35
C GLU A 530 -9.96 0.92 9.97
N ASP A 531 -9.57 1.70 8.97
CA ASP A 531 -9.81 1.38 7.58
C ASP A 531 -8.59 1.71 6.72
N SER A 532 -8.72 1.56 5.40
CA SER A 532 -7.61 1.80 4.47
C SER A 532 -7.02 3.21 4.58
N GLN A 533 -7.80 4.23 4.94
CA GLN A 533 -7.33 5.62 5.02
C GLN A 533 -6.76 5.99 6.38
N GLY A 534 -7.22 5.34 7.45
CA GLY A 534 -6.76 5.60 8.81
C GLY A 534 -7.79 5.22 9.85
N LEU A 535 -8.07 6.13 10.78
CA LEU A 535 -9.06 5.94 11.84
C LEU A 535 -10.33 6.74 11.56
N ALA A 536 -11.47 6.16 11.89
CA ALA A 536 -12.77 6.83 11.87
C ALA A 536 -13.49 6.65 13.21
N GLU A 537 -14.07 7.73 13.71
CA GLU A 537 -15.00 7.71 14.84
C GLU A 537 -16.42 7.71 14.31
N LEU A 538 -17.19 6.67 14.63
CA LEU A 538 -18.57 6.49 14.24
C LEU A 538 -19.48 6.75 15.44
N ASP A 539 -20.52 7.53 15.26
CA ASP A 539 -21.59 7.67 16.24
C ASP A 539 -22.29 6.32 16.43
N ALA A 540 -22.30 5.80 17.65
CA ALA A 540 -22.78 4.44 17.93
C ALA A 540 -24.29 4.26 17.65
N ARG A 541 -25.07 5.35 17.60
CA ARG A 541 -26.51 5.33 17.38
C ARG A 541 -26.90 5.45 15.91
N THR A 542 -26.12 6.21 15.14
CA THR A 542 -26.48 6.58 13.75
C THR A 542 -25.54 5.99 12.71
N GLY A 543 -24.37 5.48 13.11
CA GLY A 543 -23.32 5.00 12.19
C GLY A 543 -22.65 6.11 11.37
N ARG A 544 -22.98 7.38 11.65
CA ARG A 544 -22.38 8.53 10.98
C ARG A 544 -20.96 8.75 11.46
N THR A 545 -20.08 9.09 10.53
CA THR A 545 -18.69 9.43 10.84
C THR A 545 -18.64 10.82 11.48
N LEU A 546 -18.20 10.86 12.73
CA LEU A 546 -18.02 12.09 13.52
C LEU A 546 -16.68 12.75 13.18
N ARG A 547 -15.62 11.93 13.10
CA ARG A 547 -14.25 12.39 12.88
C ARG A 547 -13.45 11.34 12.12
N THR A 548 -12.48 11.79 11.35
CA THR A 548 -11.45 10.92 10.76
C THR A 548 -10.05 11.42 11.05
N ILE A 549 -9.10 10.48 11.13
CA ILE A 549 -7.68 10.76 11.31
C ILE A 549 -6.94 9.96 10.24
N VAL A 550 -6.33 10.66 9.30
CA VAL A 550 -5.46 10.03 8.29
C VAL A 550 -4.20 9.55 8.98
N LEU A 551 -3.81 8.31 8.69
CA LEU A 551 -2.62 7.70 9.28
C LEU A 551 -1.49 7.57 8.26
N PRO A 552 -0.22 7.45 8.72
CA PRO A 552 0.87 7.02 7.87
C PRO A 552 0.57 5.64 7.25
N ARG A 553 1.30 5.29 6.18
CA ARG A 553 1.12 4.00 5.52
C ARG A 553 1.33 2.86 6.51
N ARG A 554 0.45 1.86 6.46
CA ARG A 554 0.48 0.70 7.38
C ARG A 554 0.87 -0.60 6.70
N PHE A 555 0.78 -0.71 5.37
CA PHE A 555 1.06 -1.95 4.66
C PHE A 555 1.83 -1.72 3.35
N GLY A 556 2.88 -2.50 3.13
CA GLY A 556 3.69 -2.49 1.90
C GLY A 556 4.82 -1.45 1.90
N ALA A 557 5.34 -1.14 0.71
CA ALA A 557 6.43 -0.17 0.53
C ALA A 557 5.95 1.28 0.79
N PRO A 558 6.78 2.24 1.22
CA PRO A 558 6.38 3.64 1.28
C PRO A 558 5.82 4.16 -0.06
N ASP A 559 4.95 5.17 -0.03
CA ASP A 559 4.43 5.85 -1.23
C ASP A 559 4.11 7.30 -0.89
N SER A 560 4.54 8.20 -1.77
CA SER A 560 4.46 9.65 -1.58
C SER A 560 3.07 10.24 -1.86
N VAL A 561 2.19 9.48 -2.49
CA VAL A 561 0.85 9.83 -2.94
C VAL A 561 -0.24 9.00 -2.22
N SER A 562 0.12 7.91 -1.55
CA SER A 562 -0.85 7.07 -0.86
C SER A 562 -0.31 6.49 0.44
N ALA A 563 -0.99 6.81 1.55
CA ALA A 563 -0.87 6.06 2.81
C ALA A 563 -1.90 4.93 2.95
N ALA A 564 -2.63 4.61 1.88
CA ALA A 564 -3.69 3.63 1.97
C ALA A 564 -3.16 2.22 2.28
N GLY A 565 -3.87 1.52 3.14
CA GLY A 565 -3.64 0.11 3.45
C GLY A 565 -3.82 -0.20 4.93
N VAL A 566 -4.24 -1.42 5.23
CA VAL A 566 -4.31 -1.99 6.58
C VAL A 566 -3.36 -3.17 6.64
N ALA A 567 -2.57 -3.28 7.71
CA ALA A 567 -1.64 -4.38 7.89
C ALA A 567 -2.39 -5.69 8.16
N HIS A 568 -2.16 -6.73 7.34
CA HIS A 568 -2.88 -7.99 7.49
C HIS A 568 -2.39 -8.83 8.67
N TRP A 569 -1.08 -8.87 8.88
CA TRP A 569 -0.45 -9.74 9.87
C TRP A 569 -0.01 -8.96 11.11
N ALA A 570 -0.90 -8.10 11.59
CA ALA A 570 -0.69 -7.29 12.79
C ALA A 570 -1.87 -7.41 13.75
N PRO A 571 -1.67 -7.17 15.06
CA PRO A 571 -2.75 -7.15 16.03
C PRO A 571 -3.83 -6.14 15.65
N LYS A 572 -5.11 -6.51 15.88
CA LYS A 572 -6.24 -5.59 15.75
C LYS A 572 -6.01 -4.30 16.56
N PRO A 573 -6.53 -3.14 16.14
CA PRO A 573 -6.26 -1.88 16.82
C PRO A 573 -6.68 -1.84 18.29
N LEU A 574 -5.84 -1.20 19.10
CA LEU A 574 -6.02 -1.04 20.54
C LEU A 574 -6.16 0.42 20.90
N GLY A 575 -7.21 0.78 21.65
CA GLY A 575 -7.39 2.14 22.15
C GLY A 575 -7.26 2.25 23.66
N SER A 576 -6.69 3.35 24.15
CA SER A 576 -6.74 3.74 25.55
C SER A 576 -7.55 5.02 25.73
N PRO A 577 -8.75 4.94 26.33
CA PRO A 577 -9.52 6.12 26.71
C PRO A 577 -8.79 7.01 27.73
N GLN A 578 -8.10 6.41 28.70
CA GLN A 578 -7.38 7.17 29.73
C GLN A 578 -6.14 7.86 29.16
N GLY A 579 -5.40 7.14 28.31
CA GLY A 579 -4.24 7.67 27.58
C GLY A 579 -4.61 8.60 26.42
N GLN A 580 -5.89 8.60 25.98
CA GLN A 580 -6.38 9.33 24.82
C GLN A 580 -5.58 9.03 23.54
N TRP A 581 -5.31 7.75 23.28
CA TRP A 581 -4.61 7.32 22.08
C TRP A 581 -5.18 6.02 21.50
N ILE A 582 -4.94 5.82 20.21
CA ILE A 582 -5.23 4.56 19.50
C ILE A 582 -3.97 4.07 18.80
N ALA A 583 -3.65 2.79 18.97
CA ALA A 583 -2.55 2.11 18.30
C ALA A 583 -3.07 1.21 17.17
N THR A 584 -2.52 1.39 15.97
CA THR A 584 -2.79 0.57 14.78
C THR A 584 -1.51 -0.12 14.32
N GLY A 585 -1.61 -1.38 13.89
CA GLY A 585 -0.45 -2.14 13.43
C GLY A 585 0.07 -1.66 12.07
N PHE A 586 1.39 -1.74 11.86
CA PHE A 586 1.98 -1.61 10.53
C PHE A 586 2.94 -2.75 10.22
N GLU A 587 3.04 -3.04 8.92
CA GLU A 587 4.00 -3.95 8.30
C GLU A 587 4.50 -3.30 7.01
N LEU A 588 5.71 -2.75 7.08
CA LEU A 588 6.29 -1.95 6.01
C LEU A 588 7.42 -2.71 5.32
N LEU A 589 7.41 -2.67 4.00
CA LEU A 589 8.49 -3.20 3.18
C LEU A 589 9.52 -2.09 2.96
N LEU A 590 10.63 -2.13 3.69
CA LEU A 590 11.66 -1.09 3.69
C LEU A 590 13.00 -1.66 3.20
N ASP A 591 13.90 -0.75 2.80
CA ASP A 591 15.29 -1.09 2.47
C ASP A 591 16.02 -1.54 3.75
N ASP A 592 16.72 -2.67 3.67
CA ASP A 592 17.49 -3.23 4.77
C ASP A 592 18.99 -2.97 4.54
N ASP A 593 19.42 -1.78 4.97
CA ASP A 593 20.82 -1.36 5.00
C ASP A 593 21.52 -1.75 6.32
N GLY A 594 20.80 -2.41 7.23
CA GLY A 594 21.24 -2.75 8.58
C GLY A 594 21.08 -1.62 9.62
N SER A 595 20.54 -0.46 9.26
CA SER A 595 20.28 0.61 10.21
C SER A 595 19.02 0.32 11.05
N THR A 596 18.96 0.92 12.25
CA THR A 596 17.76 0.84 13.11
C THR A 596 17.53 2.21 13.74
N PRO A 597 16.44 2.93 13.38
CA PRO A 597 15.40 2.55 12.43
C PRO A 597 15.92 2.45 10.97
N PRO A 598 15.28 1.65 10.12
CA PRO A 598 15.60 1.58 8.69
C PRO A 598 15.22 2.89 7.96
N PRO A 599 15.87 3.21 6.83
CA PRO A 599 15.46 4.32 5.99
C PRO A 599 14.05 4.11 5.41
N VAL A 600 13.21 5.15 5.50
CA VAL A 600 11.86 5.15 4.93
C VAL A 600 11.93 5.68 3.49
N GLN A 601 12.28 4.78 2.58
CA GLN A 601 12.35 5.05 1.15
C GLN A 601 11.81 3.86 0.37
N ASP A 602 11.61 4.04 -0.94
CA ASP A 602 11.26 2.94 -1.82
C ASP A 602 12.32 1.83 -1.70
N PRO A 603 11.91 0.57 -1.48
CA PRO A 603 12.85 -0.49 -1.16
C PRO A 603 13.80 -0.76 -2.33
N GLY A 604 15.09 -0.80 -2.01
CA GLY A 604 16.13 -1.23 -2.93
C GLY A 604 16.11 -2.74 -3.16
N PRO A 605 17.15 -3.32 -3.78
CA PRO A 605 17.26 -4.76 -4.00
C PRO A 605 17.30 -5.58 -2.69
N LYS A 606 17.70 -4.97 -1.56
CA LYS A 606 17.69 -5.60 -0.23
C LYS A 606 16.51 -5.06 0.56
N ARG A 607 15.42 -5.82 0.60
CA ARG A 607 14.17 -5.40 1.27
C ARG A 607 13.77 -6.37 2.36
N ALA A 608 13.25 -5.83 3.45
CA ALA A 608 12.74 -6.61 4.58
C ALA A 608 11.42 -6.04 5.10
N HIS A 609 10.62 -6.90 5.74
CA HIS A 609 9.41 -6.49 6.43
C HIS A 609 9.78 -5.95 7.81
N PHE A 610 9.28 -4.76 8.14
CA PHE A 610 9.43 -4.13 9.45
C PHE A 610 8.06 -3.92 10.07
N VAL A 611 7.92 -4.33 11.34
CA VAL A 611 6.64 -4.29 12.05
C VAL A 611 6.68 -3.38 13.26
N GLY A 612 5.51 -2.86 13.62
CA GLY A 612 5.31 -2.01 14.78
C GLY A 612 3.88 -1.48 14.85
N MET A 613 3.68 -0.39 15.61
CA MET A 613 2.38 0.28 15.70
C MET A 613 2.50 1.79 15.53
N HIS A 614 1.55 2.39 14.81
CA HIS A 614 1.30 3.83 14.87
C HIS A 614 0.40 4.13 16.06
N VAL A 615 0.92 4.85 17.04
CA VAL A 615 0.18 5.33 18.21
C VAL A 615 -0.22 6.77 17.98
N VAL A 616 -1.52 7.01 17.91
CA VAL A 616 -2.14 8.28 17.53
C VAL A 616 -2.67 8.95 18.78
N ASP A 617 -2.14 10.12 19.12
CA ASP A 617 -2.69 10.97 20.17
C ASP A 617 -3.99 11.62 19.66
N LEU A 618 -5.12 11.32 20.30
CA LEU A 618 -6.43 11.80 19.87
C LEU A 618 -6.66 13.29 20.13
N LYS A 619 -5.89 13.90 21.05
CA LYS A 619 -6.02 15.32 21.42
C LYS A 619 -5.39 16.24 20.37
N ASN A 620 -4.20 15.90 19.89
CA ASN A 620 -3.42 16.75 18.98
C ASN A 620 -3.16 16.13 17.60
N GLY A 621 -3.45 14.84 17.41
CA GLY A 621 -3.24 14.12 16.14
C GLY A 621 -1.79 13.71 15.87
N HIS A 622 -0.88 13.86 16.84
CA HIS A 622 0.51 13.42 16.69
C HIS A 622 0.60 11.88 16.63
N VAL A 623 1.45 11.38 15.76
CA VAL A 623 1.63 9.93 15.54
C VAL A 623 3.05 9.51 15.92
N LEU A 624 3.15 8.62 16.90
CA LEU A 624 4.36 7.87 17.22
C LEU A 624 4.36 6.56 16.42
N SER A 625 5.33 6.38 15.51
CA SER A 625 5.52 5.09 14.83
C SER A 625 6.49 4.22 15.62
N ALA A 626 5.99 3.52 16.63
CA ALA A 626 6.78 2.65 17.50
C ALA A 626 7.22 1.39 16.74
N LEU A 627 8.53 1.25 16.47
CA LEU A 627 9.09 0.11 15.75
C LEU A 627 9.37 -1.05 16.72
N LEU A 628 9.00 -2.27 16.33
CA LEU A 628 9.44 -3.50 17.00
C LEU A 628 10.69 -4.07 16.31
N GLY A 629 10.75 -3.95 14.98
CA GLY A 629 11.93 -4.26 14.16
C GLY A 629 11.59 -5.11 12.94
N ALA A 630 12.62 -5.68 12.31
CA ALA A 630 12.45 -6.57 11.16
C ALA A 630 11.78 -7.88 11.58
N ALA A 631 10.63 -8.20 10.97
CA ALA A 631 9.89 -9.44 11.14
C ALA A 631 8.82 -9.55 10.04
N ASP A 632 8.54 -10.78 9.60
CA ASP A 632 7.53 -11.04 8.56
C ASP A 632 6.09 -11.05 9.13
N THR A 633 5.94 -11.15 10.45
CA THR A 633 4.62 -11.10 11.11
C THR A 633 4.71 -10.33 12.42
N PHE A 634 3.59 -9.76 12.85
CA PHE A 634 3.43 -9.12 14.15
C PHE A 634 2.27 -9.77 14.91
N LYS A 635 2.58 -10.40 16.04
CA LYS A 635 1.66 -11.35 16.68
C LYS A 635 0.79 -10.74 17.77
N ALA A 636 1.37 -9.97 18.68
CA ALA A 636 0.68 -9.58 19.90
C ALA A 636 0.99 -8.14 20.33
N ALA A 637 -0.03 -7.47 20.85
CA ALA A 637 0.09 -6.18 21.49
C ALA A 637 -0.77 -6.12 22.76
N ALA A 638 -0.33 -5.38 23.76
CA ALA A 638 -1.11 -5.16 24.97
C ALA A 638 -0.90 -3.73 25.49
N ARG A 639 -1.92 -3.15 26.11
CA ARG A 639 -1.82 -1.86 26.78
C ARG A 639 -1.97 -2.01 28.28
N SER A 640 -1.26 -1.17 29.02
CA SER A 640 -1.45 -1.06 30.46
C SER A 640 -2.78 -0.36 30.78
N ALA A 641 -3.15 -0.39 32.05
CA ALA A 641 -4.50 -0.07 32.48
C ALA A 641 -4.94 1.37 32.18
N ASN A 642 -4.06 2.35 32.43
CA ASN A 642 -4.31 3.76 32.11
C ASN A 642 -3.71 4.17 30.76
N GLY A 643 -3.24 3.19 29.97
CA GLY A 643 -2.61 3.45 28.68
C GLY A 643 -1.27 4.16 28.75
N ARG A 644 -0.57 4.13 29.89
CA ARG A 644 0.79 4.67 29.95
C ARG A 644 1.73 3.89 29.03
N PHE A 645 1.55 2.57 28.98
CA PHE A 645 2.43 1.66 28.26
C PHE A 645 1.73 0.87 27.16
N LEU A 646 2.47 0.66 26.07
CA LEU A 646 2.16 -0.27 25.00
C LEU A 646 3.25 -1.33 24.94
N ALA A 647 2.88 -2.59 25.10
CA ALA A 647 3.75 -3.74 24.90
C ALA A 647 3.48 -4.34 23.51
N MET A 648 4.54 -4.72 22.82
CA MET A 648 4.49 -5.37 21.51
C MET A 648 5.37 -6.62 21.51
N GLY A 649 4.91 -7.69 20.87
CA GLY A 649 5.58 -8.98 20.85
C GLY A 649 5.47 -9.66 19.50
N THR A 650 6.57 -10.23 19.02
CA THR A 650 6.57 -11.07 17.83
C THR A 650 7.61 -12.17 17.89
N THR A 651 7.43 -13.17 17.03
CA THR A 651 8.38 -14.24 16.76
C THR A 651 8.62 -14.28 15.24
N TYR A 652 9.88 -14.38 14.83
CA TYR A 652 10.28 -14.32 13.42
C TYR A 652 11.43 -15.28 13.14
N LYS A 653 11.66 -15.59 11.87
CA LYS A 653 12.69 -16.54 11.46
C LYS A 653 13.81 -15.84 10.69
N ALA A 654 14.99 -15.78 11.29
CA ALA A 654 16.22 -15.28 10.64
C ALA A 654 17.29 -16.39 10.75
N GLY A 655 17.15 -17.41 9.90
CA GLY A 655 17.86 -18.69 10.04
C GLY A 655 17.25 -19.56 11.13
N ALA A 656 17.28 -19.10 12.38
CA ALA A 656 16.59 -19.70 13.53
C ALA A 656 15.41 -18.82 13.98
N TRP A 657 14.49 -19.39 14.77
CA TRP A 657 13.43 -18.64 15.42
C TRP A 657 14.02 -17.68 16.45
N GLN A 658 13.55 -16.43 16.42
CA GLN A 658 13.96 -15.33 17.27
C GLN A 658 12.72 -14.61 17.80
N HIS A 659 12.88 -13.96 18.94
CA HIS A 659 11.79 -13.27 19.62
C HIS A 659 12.13 -11.81 19.86
N ARG A 660 11.11 -10.95 19.76
CA ARG A 660 11.21 -9.54 20.12
C ARG A 660 10.03 -9.17 20.99
N VAL A 661 10.33 -8.51 22.09
CA VAL A 661 9.32 -7.88 22.96
C VAL A 661 9.81 -6.48 23.29
N ALA A 662 8.94 -5.49 23.13
CA ALA A 662 9.24 -4.11 23.46
C ALA A 662 8.15 -3.53 24.36
N LEU A 663 8.55 -2.71 25.33
CA LEU A 663 7.65 -1.92 26.17
C LEU A 663 7.89 -0.45 25.84
N TRP A 664 6.83 0.26 25.46
CA TRP A 664 6.87 1.67 25.11
C TRP A 664 6.16 2.51 26.16
N ASP A 665 6.81 3.56 26.66
CA ASP A 665 6.12 4.66 27.34
C ASP A 665 5.57 5.59 26.25
N VAL A 666 4.25 5.58 26.07
CA VAL A 666 3.59 6.22 24.92
C VAL A 666 3.78 7.73 24.96
N ALA A 667 3.66 8.34 26.14
CA ALA A 667 3.80 9.78 26.30
C ALA A 667 5.24 10.26 26.06
N GLN A 668 6.23 9.43 26.39
CA GLN A 668 7.64 9.76 26.21
C GLN A 668 8.19 9.35 24.84
N GLY A 669 7.46 8.53 24.08
CA GLY A 669 7.89 8.04 22.77
C GLY A 669 9.19 7.23 22.81
N ARG A 670 9.45 6.51 23.91
CA ARG A 670 10.67 5.71 24.09
C ARG A 670 10.41 4.46 24.91
N THR A 671 11.33 3.50 24.84
CA THR A 671 11.28 2.30 25.67
C THR A 671 11.95 2.57 27.03
N PRO A 672 11.22 2.50 28.16
CA PRO A 672 11.83 2.75 29.48
C PRO A 672 12.75 1.62 29.94
N VAL A 673 12.56 0.41 29.41
CA VAL A 673 13.31 -0.81 29.72
C VAL A 673 13.40 -1.68 28.46
N GLN A 674 14.39 -2.56 28.41
CA GLN A 674 14.44 -3.65 27.45
C GLN A 674 13.89 -4.92 28.08
N LEU A 675 12.99 -5.59 27.37
CA LEU A 675 12.47 -6.89 27.76
C LEU A 675 13.29 -7.95 27.04
N ASP A 676 14.17 -8.63 27.78
CA ASP A 676 14.98 -9.70 27.21
C ASP A 676 14.07 -10.83 26.73
N ALA A 677 14.16 -11.15 25.45
CA ALA A 677 13.45 -12.26 24.82
C ALA A 677 14.41 -13.32 24.26
N SER A 678 15.72 -13.16 24.48
CA SER A 678 16.76 -14.07 23.96
C SER A 678 16.83 -15.40 24.71
N SER A 679 16.34 -15.43 25.95
CA SER A 679 16.29 -16.64 26.78
C SER A 679 15.07 -17.53 26.48
N LEU A 680 14.22 -17.14 25.53
CA LEU A 680 13.03 -17.91 25.16
C LEU A 680 13.44 -19.18 24.38
N PRO A 681 12.70 -20.28 24.52
CA PRO A 681 12.96 -21.50 23.76
C PRO A 681 12.85 -21.25 22.25
N GLN A 682 13.83 -21.72 21.48
CA GLN A 682 13.90 -21.56 20.02
C GLN A 682 12.73 -22.20 19.24
N ASN A 683 11.85 -22.95 19.88
CA ASN A 683 10.66 -23.55 19.28
C ASN A 683 9.35 -23.03 19.88
N SER A 684 9.43 -21.93 20.64
CA SER A 684 8.26 -21.23 21.14
C SER A 684 7.82 -20.17 20.13
N GLU A 685 6.58 -19.72 20.21
CA GLU A 685 6.04 -18.57 19.51
C GLU A 685 5.25 -17.72 20.49
N ILE A 686 5.43 -16.41 20.43
CA ILE A 686 4.62 -15.46 21.21
C ILE A 686 3.23 -15.37 20.56
N GLN A 687 2.20 -15.78 21.29
CA GLN A 687 0.81 -15.79 20.82
C GLN A 687 0.00 -14.59 21.36
N ALA A 688 0.25 -14.17 22.59
CA ALA A 688 -0.47 -13.07 23.23
C ALA A 688 0.38 -12.40 24.33
N LEU A 689 0.01 -11.17 24.68
CA LEU A 689 0.61 -10.39 25.78
C LEU A 689 -0.48 -9.94 26.74
N ALA A 690 -0.19 -9.86 28.03
CA ALA A 690 -1.11 -9.28 29.02
C ALA A 690 -0.39 -8.59 30.16
N PHE A 691 -0.85 -7.40 30.53
CA PHE A 691 -0.43 -6.75 31.78
C PHE A 691 -1.18 -7.35 32.96
N SER A 692 -0.50 -7.46 34.12
CA SER A 692 -1.19 -7.70 35.37
C SER A 692 -2.03 -6.48 35.77
N TRP A 693 -3.14 -6.73 36.48
CA TRP A 693 -4.04 -5.65 36.94
C TRP A 693 -3.38 -4.68 37.91
N ASP A 694 -2.41 -5.15 38.70
CA ASP A 694 -1.64 -4.28 39.59
C ASP A 694 -0.54 -3.48 38.87
N GLY A 695 -0.35 -3.71 37.56
CA GLY A 695 0.69 -3.10 36.72
C GLY A 695 2.11 -3.55 37.05
N SER A 696 2.31 -4.55 37.90
CA SER A 696 3.63 -5.00 38.34
C SER A 696 4.31 -6.01 37.41
N ALA A 697 3.60 -6.50 36.40
CA ALA A 697 4.08 -7.53 35.50
C ALA A 697 3.54 -7.38 34.07
N LEU A 698 4.36 -7.81 33.12
CA LEU A 698 3.95 -8.16 31.77
C LEU A 698 4.11 -9.66 31.58
N TRP A 699 3.09 -10.30 31.02
CA TRP A 699 3.06 -11.70 30.65
C TRP A 699 3.07 -11.86 29.14
N ALA A 700 3.79 -12.87 28.65
CA ALA A 700 3.60 -13.40 27.29
C ALA A 700 3.15 -14.86 27.36
N LEU A 701 2.18 -15.20 26.50
CA LEU A 701 1.76 -16.56 26.24
C LEU A 701 2.60 -17.12 25.08
N GLY A 702 3.49 -18.04 25.40
CA GLY A 702 4.26 -18.83 24.44
C GLY A 702 3.55 -20.14 24.08
N THR A 703 4.14 -20.91 23.15
CA THR A 703 3.61 -22.21 22.71
C THR A 703 3.39 -23.19 23.85
N ARG A 704 4.33 -23.25 24.82
CA ARG A 704 4.24 -24.12 26.02
C ARG A 704 4.65 -23.40 27.31
N GLU A 705 5.06 -22.15 27.19
CA GLU A 705 5.65 -21.36 28.26
C GLU A 705 4.84 -20.09 28.52
N LEU A 706 4.73 -19.70 29.78
CA LEU A 706 4.40 -18.33 30.16
C LEU A 706 5.71 -17.62 30.48
N MET A 707 5.87 -16.41 29.94
CA MET A 707 7.02 -15.56 30.22
C MET A 707 6.56 -14.39 31.07
N LEU A 708 7.27 -14.15 32.17
CA LEU A 708 6.94 -13.11 33.14
C LEU A 708 8.10 -12.12 33.25
N TRP A 709 7.87 -10.87 32.85
CA TRP A 709 8.75 -9.75 33.19
C TRP A 709 8.16 -9.00 34.38
N LYS A 710 8.87 -9.02 35.52
CA LYS A 710 8.51 -8.20 36.68
C LYS A 710 8.95 -6.77 36.44
N LEU A 711 8.00 -5.84 36.43
CA LEU A 711 8.24 -4.43 36.17
C LEU A 711 8.66 -3.71 37.46
N PRO A 712 9.68 -2.84 37.41
CA PRO A 712 10.05 -1.98 38.53
C PRO A 712 8.89 -1.12 39.00
N ALA A 713 8.91 -0.73 40.28
CA ALA A 713 7.83 0.07 40.88
C ALA A 713 7.53 1.37 40.10
N ALA A 714 8.53 2.01 39.50
CA ALA A 714 8.38 3.23 38.70
C ALA A 714 7.57 3.03 37.40
N LEU A 715 7.42 1.79 36.94
CA LEU A 715 6.66 1.42 35.74
C LEU A 715 5.32 0.77 36.06
N ARG A 716 4.88 0.77 37.32
CA ARG A 716 3.55 0.27 37.66
C ARG A 716 2.47 1.21 37.13
N ASP A 717 1.56 0.66 36.34
CA ASP A 717 0.36 1.36 35.85
C ASP A 717 -0.87 0.55 36.26
N ARG A 718 -1.28 0.73 37.52
CA ARG A 718 -2.32 -0.07 38.19
C ARG A 718 -3.70 0.25 37.64
N ALA A 719 -4.51 -0.80 37.49
CA ALA A 719 -5.91 -0.67 37.13
C ALA A 719 -6.73 0.07 38.20
N THR A 720 -7.65 0.90 37.72
CA THR A 720 -8.66 1.59 38.52
C THR A 720 -10.02 1.37 37.89
N GLN A 721 -11.10 1.79 38.55
CA GLN A 721 -12.44 1.65 37.99
C GLN A 721 -12.53 2.28 36.58
N GLY A 722 -12.89 1.49 35.58
CA GLY A 722 -12.98 1.92 34.18
C GLY A 722 -11.65 2.04 33.42
N ALA A 723 -10.51 1.88 34.09
CA ALA A 723 -9.17 1.89 33.50
C ALA A 723 -8.49 0.56 33.77
N VAL A 724 -8.59 -0.36 32.81
CA VAL A 724 -8.12 -1.74 32.97
C VAL A 724 -7.28 -2.15 31.77
N PRO A 725 -6.34 -3.10 31.92
CA PRO A 725 -5.49 -3.53 30.81
C PRO A 725 -6.31 -4.20 29.72
N ASP A 726 -5.73 -4.24 28.52
CA ASP A 726 -6.35 -4.85 27.33
C ASP A 726 -5.27 -5.36 26.39
N GLN A 727 -5.63 -6.31 25.53
CA GLN A 727 -4.71 -6.93 24.60
C GLN A 727 -5.37 -7.25 23.26
N SER A 728 -4.52 -7.42 22.26
CA SER A 728 -4.89 -7.73 20.89
C SER A 728 -3.84 -8.63 20.26
N ARG A 729 -4.28 -9.41 19.28
CA ARG A 729 -3.46 -10.36 18.54
C ARG A 729 -3.90 -10.41 17.08
N ASN A 730 -3.00 -10.89 16.23
CA ASN A 730 -3.20 -11.14 14.80
C ASN A 730 -3.94 -12.46 14.59
#